data_AF-A0A947QW44-F1
#
_entry.id   AF-A0A947QW44-F1
#
_cell.length_a   1.000
_cell.length_b   1.000
_cell.length_c   1.000
_cell.angle_alpha   90.00
_cell.angle_beta   90.00
_cell.angle_gamma   90.00
#
_symmetry.space_group_name_H-M   'P 1'
#
loop_
_entity.id
_entity.type
_entity.pdbx_description
1 polymer ?
#
loop_
_entity_poly.entity_id
_entity_poly.type
_entity_poly.pdbx_seq_one_letter_code
_entity_poly.pdbx_strand_id
1 'polypeptide(L)'
;MTKDIMIKAICPSCGAINGVSLSFIGKKIICQQCEDIFVVADSEENMPAGSNRESIDAVPEPISPEPEILQTVRSNPAAQAGNTRQIPVIAKLALIYKFIDKNQCMQVLSRWKQEISNGKKITLEDIFKITGMLTPSQIDHLNASKDYLEIKKADKLICSLALEKGFILPSEATWAMETQARTFRESKNCIRVGDILLKAEALTENEYQLLIREYDEYAGQDPELSISNSDQVSDSFIRNEEDIKKSIQIKVSDDCLRAFLSLSKMTKGVTLDDVKKIMSESMVNYGIVEDTLIENFINDWAGPDKQLKIAEGIYPVQGENAFIRFLFEVDHLKAGTLSEDGVIDYKNRGAIPFVRKGELLAEKIPVKQGKTGVDVYGYPVEVEEMSDIELMAGDGVHLSEDKNQIYADIDGYPNARLGQVVSVYPGLDIKGDVGYETGHVVFDGHIKVEGIVKEGFKVKGTSLSAQEIVGGEIDVSGDVVVYGGIIGSTIKAQGNVDAMYLRNSKVAVYGNVIIGKQISDSTILSSGACHVLNGLIVSSDISAKKGIRAKDIGTDMSSPNRLRVGVDRHVEMEIERIRQAISEKKNLREALAQELQKIDTNLNSVYNVIAEMAHFQDRILHKKEAIMETIDKFNQKSKNRKLVHAEKALQEIEDQVKANDETMDRLFATQNAYQDKIAAINEKIKAVDNEILERDVEKKAILQWSSRDKGDTTIQVTGAISEKTTIFGVHSSKILPDTYKNVRIKEARIHDPDSTSTWEIRIYESGWR
;
A
#
# COMPACT_ATOMS: atom_id res chain seq x y z
N MET A 1 0.52 62.88 2.75
CA MET A 1 1.67 61.96 2.81
C MET A 1 1.21 60.62 2.26
N THR A 2 1.45 60.36 0.98
CA THR A 2 1.16 59.08 0.32
C THR A 2 2.22 58.05 0.74
N LYS A 3 1.80 56.88 1.21
CA LYS A 3 2.71 55.76 1.50
C LYS A 3 3.10 55.09 0.18
N ASP A 4 4.38 55.13 -0.16
CA ASP A 4 4.93 54.43 -1.33
C ASP A 4 4.77 52.91 -1.16
N ILE A 5 4.13 52.26 -2.12
CA ILE A 5 3.97 50.80 -2.17
C ILE A 5 5.33 50.21 -2.55
N MET A 6 5.86 49.32 -1.71
CA MET A 6 7.14 48.66 -1.93
C MET A 6 6.93 47.30 -2.61
N ILE A 7 7.64 47.05 -3.70
CA ILE A 7 7.70 45.77 -4.42
C ILE A 7 9.05 45.08 -4.20
N LYS A 8 9.07 43.77 -4.45
CA LYS A 8 10.26 42.93 -4.31
C LYS A 8 10.88 42.67 -5.69
N ALA A 9 12.07 43.19 -5.92
CA ALA A 9 12.84 42.96 -7.15
C ALA A 9 13.94 41.93 -6.89
N ILE A 10 14.01 40.88 -7.71
CA ILE A 10 15.01 39.80 -7.56
C ILE A 10 16.21 40.12 -8.45
N CYS A 11 17.41 40.20 -7.85
CA CYS A 11 18.63 40.37 -8.62
C CYS A 11 18.89 39.11 -9.48
N PRO A 12 19.02 39.23 -10.80
CA PRO A 12 19.23 38.06 -11.68
C PRO A 12 20.60 37.40 -11.46
N SER A 13 21.62 38.15 -11.03
CA SER A 13 22.97 37.63 -10.86
C SER A 13 23.15 36.79 -9.60
N CYS A 14 22.49 37.14 -8.49
CA CYS A 14 22.67 36.44 -7.20
C CYS A 14 21.37 35.96 -6.54
N GLY A 15 20.20 36.30 -7.09
CA GLY A 15 18.90 35.90 -6.53
C GLY A 15 18.44 36.69 -5.29
N ALA A 16 19.21 37.70 -4.84
CA ALA A 16 18.84 38.48 -3.66
C ALA A 16 17.60 39.36 -3.92
N ILE A 17 16.67 39.36 -2.96
CA ILE A 17 15.42 40.12 -3.02
C ILE A 17 15.65 41.53 -2.47
N ASN A 18 15.52 42.54 -3.32
CA ASN A 18 15.67 43.95 -2.97
C ASN A 18 14.27 44.61 -2.90
N GLY A 19 13.96 45.25 -1.77
CA GLY A 19 12.72 46.01 -1.61
C GLY A 19 12.84 47.38 -2.28
N VAL A 20 12.04 47.66 -3.30
CA VAL A 20 12.07 48.91 -4.06
C VAL A 20 10.67 49.50 -4.23
N SER A 21 10.55 50.83 -4.27
CA SER A 21 9.25 51.49 -4.48
C SER A 21 8.70 51.14 -5.86
N LEU A 22 7.39 50.96 -5.99
CA LEU A 22 6.67 50.65 -7.24
C LEU A 22 7.04 51.62 -8.38
N SER A 23 7.40 52.86 -8.05
CA SER A 23 7.86 53.89 -9.00
C SER A 23 9.21 53.59 -9.70
N PHE A 24 9.88 52.50 -9.33
CA PHE A 24 11.15 52.05 -9.89
C PHE A 24 11.03 50.91 -10.91
N ILE A 25 9.82 50.43 -11.20
CA ILE A 25 9.59 49.53 -12.33
C ILE A 25 10.13 50.17 -13.62
N GLY A 26 10.92 49.41 -14.38
CA GLY A 26 11.62 49.85 -15.60
C GLY A 26 12.92 50.62 -15.37
N LYS A 27 13.35 50.89 -14.13
CA LYS A 27 14.59 51.62 -13.82
C LYS A 27 15.71 50.69 -13.34
N LYS A 28 16.96 51.10 -13.61
CA LYS A 28 18.18 50.40 -13.14
C LYS A 28 18.40 50.69 -11.65
N ILE A 29 18.60 49.64 -10.87
CA ILE A 29 18.96 49.68 -9.46
C ILE A 29 20.20 48.83 -9.23
N ILE A 30 20.91 49.10 -8.13
CA ILE A 30 22.11 48.35 -7.74
C ILE A 30 21.72 47.33 -6.67
N CYS A 31 22.11 46.08 -6.86
CA CYS A 31 21.89 45.04 -5.87
C CYS A 31 22.71 45.31 -4.60
N GLN A 32 22.08 45.35 -3.43
CA GLN A 32 22.80 45.61 -2.18
C GLN A 32 23.73 44.46 -1.74
N GLN A 33 23.60 43.27 -2.34
CA GLN A 33 24.33 42.09 -1.90
C GLN A 33 25.50 41.70 -2.82
N CYS A 34 25.44 42.03 -4.11
CA CYS A 34 26.54 41.75 -5.05
C CYS A 34 26.98 42.99 -5.86
N GLU A 35 26.39 44.15 -5.58
CA GLU A 35 26.67 45.44 -6.23
C GLU A 35 26.42 45.48 -7.75
N ASP A 36 25.78 44.45 -8.29
CA ASP A 36 25.47 44.35 -9.72
C ASP A 36 24.24 45.20 -10.10
N ILE A 37 24.23 45.79 -11.30
CA ILE A 37 23.20 46.75 -11.72
C ILE A 37 22.17 46.07 -12.61
N PHE A 38 20.90 46.05 -12.20
CA PHE A 38 19.82 45.40 -12.95
C PHE A 38 18.56 46.27 -13.01
N VAL A 39 17.71 46.02 -14.02
CA VAL A 39 16.44 46.75 -14.21
C VAL A 39 15.33 46.03 -13.46
N VAL A 40 14.49 46.78 -12.74
CA VAL A 40 13.30 46.23 -12.06
C VAL A 40 12.23 45.92 -13.12
N ALA A 41 11.93 44.65 -13.36
CA ALA A 41 10.91 44.24 -14.32
C ALA A 41 9.49 44.34 -13.75
N ASP A 42 8.52 44.61 -14.62
CA ASP A 42 7.09 44.53 -14.30
C ASP A 42 6.67 43.05 -14.32
N SER A 43 5.93 42.60 -13.31
CA SER A 43 5.96 41.20 -12.90
C SER A 43 5.00 40.26 -13.62
N GLU A 44 4.72 40.46 -14.92
CA GLU A 44 4.06 39.47 -15.79
C GLU A 44 4.61 39.61 -17.23
N GLU A 45 5.01 38.49 -17.83
CA GLU A 45 5.55 38.28 -19.19
C GLU A 45 7.10 38.21 -19.38
N ASN A 46 7.50 37.07 -19.97
CA ASN A 46 8.80 36.66 -20.55
C ASN A 46 9.85 36.01 -19.63
N MET A 47 9.83 34.66 -19.59
CA MET A 47 11.02 33.83 -19.35
C MET A 47 11.53 33.23 -20.68
N PRO A 48 12.84 33.35 -21.00
CA PRO A 48 13.47 32.61 -22.08
C PRO A 48 13.94 31.21 -21.62
N ALA A 49 14.14 30.33 -22.60
CA ALA A 49 14.56 28.95 -22.44
C ALA A 49 15.99 28.80 -21.89
N GLY A 50 16.18 27.76 -21.07
CA GLY A 50 17.45 27.05 -20.95
C GLY A 50 18.14 27.11 -19.58
N SER A 51 18.48 25.92 -19.09
CA SER A 51 19.45 25.56 -18.06
C SER A 51 19.00 25.60 -16.59
N ASN A 52 18.96 24.39 -16.04
CA ASN A 52 19.37 23.96 -14.71
C ASN A 52 18.86 24.76 -13.51
N ARG A 53 17.77 24.27 -12.92
CA ARG A 53 17.66 24.17 -11.47
C ARG A 53 17.04 22.84 -11.06
N GLU A 54 17.79 22.18 -10.20
CA GLU A 54 17.42 21.17 -9.21
C GLU A 54 15.92 21.12 -8.93
N SER A 55 15.32 20.00 -9.34
CA SER A 55 14.00 19.56 -8.88
C SER A 55 14.10 19.16 -7.41
N ILE A 56 13.36 19.88 -6.59
CA ILE A 56 12.84 19.39 -5.31
C ILE A 56 11.62 18.55 -5.68
N ASP A 57 11.83 17.25 -5.88
CA ASP A 57 10.76 16.24 -5.85
C ASP A 57 10.42 15.93 -4.38
N ALA A 58 9.21 15.58 -3.95
CA ALA A 58 7.88 15.65 -4.49
C ALA A 58 6.94 15.60 -3.27
N VAL A 59 5.97 16.52 -3.18
CA VAL A 59 4.81 16.36 -2.28
C VAL A 59 3.80 15.51 -3.06
N PRO A 60 3.28 14.40 -2.50
CA PRO A 60 2.35 13.55 -3.24
C PRO A 60 1.06 14.30 -3.59
N GLU A 61 0.55 14.04 -4.79
CA GLU A 61 -0.68 14.60 -5.32
C GLU A 61 -1.88 14.39 -4.37
N PRO A 62 -2.72 15.42 -4.16
CA PRO A 62 -3.89 15.31 -3.30
C PRO A 62 -4.99 14.48 -3.97
N ILE A 63 -5.29 13.33 -3.36
CA ILE A 63 -6.50 12.52 -3.56
C ILE A 63 -7.72 13.46 -3.55
N SER A 64 -8.50 13.42 -4.63
CA SER A 64 -9.78 14.13 -4.75
C SER A 64 -10.85 13.43 -3.89
N PRO A 65 -11.55 14.15 -3.00
CA PRO A 65 -12.87 13.75 -2.56
C PRO A 65 -13.94 14.68 -3.18
N GLU A 66 -15.01 14.07 -3.70
CA GLU A 66 -16.34 14.63 -4.03
C GLU A 66 -16.58 15.08 -5.48
N PRO A 67 -17.42 14.30 -6.19
CA PRO A 67 -18.86 14.59 -6.20
C PRO A 67 -19.72 13.67 -5.31
N GLU A 68 -19.20 12.52 -4.89
CA GLU A 68 -20.00 11.45 -4.25
C GLU A 68 -20.35 11.65 -2.76
N ILE A 69 -19.63 12.48 -1.99
CA ILE A 69 -19.90 12.60 -0.54
C ILE A 69 -21.02 13.61 -0.19
N LEU A 70 -21.48 14.42 -1.16
CA LEU A 70 -22.66 15.28 -0.97
C LEU A 70 -23.99 14.56 -1.29
N GLN A 71 -23.98 13.51 -2.12
CA GLN A 71 -25.19 12.71 -2.39
C GLN A 71 -25.48 11.66 -1.30
N THR A 72 -24.43 11.12 -0.66
CA THR A 72 -24.58 10.11 0.41
C THR A 72 -25.19 10.63 1.72
N VAL A 73 -25.43 11.95 1.83
CA VAL A 73 -26.14 12.54 2.98
C VAL A 73 -27.68 12.48 2.83
N ARG A 74 -28.22 12.19 1.64
CA ARG A 74 -29.69 12.16 1.41
C ARG A 74 -30.30 10.78 1.15
N SER A 75 -29.50 9.76 0.81
CA SER A 75 -30.03 8.48 0.36
C SER A 75 -29.45 7.28 1.11
N ASN A 76 -29.85 7.08 2.37
CA ASN A 76 -29.73 5.77 3.00
C ASN A 76 -30.99 5.45 3.85
N PRO A 77 -31.93 4.62 3.35
CA PRO A 77 -33.19 4.29 4.04
C PRO A 77 -33.07 3.22 5.14
N ALA A 78 -31.86 2.81 5.55
CA ALA A 78 -31.67 1.72 6.51
C ALA A 78 -31.41 2.17 7.97
N ALA A 79 -31.87 3.36 8.35
CA ALA A 79 -31.76 3.88 9.71
C ALA A 79 -33.11 4.41 10.24
N GLN A 80 -34.15 3.58 10.18
CA GLN A 80 -35.37 3.78 10.97
C GLN A 80 -35.43 2.76 12.10
N ALA A 81 -34.69 3.05 13.19
CA ALA A 81 -35.03 2.64 14.55
C ALA A 81 -34.16 3.44 15.54
N GLY A 82 -34.77 4.39 16.26
CA GLY A 82 -34.22 4.96 17.50
C GLY A 82 -33.51 6.32 17.38
N ASN A 83 -34.30 7.40 17.48
CA ASN A 83 -33.96 8.69 18.11
C ASN A 83 -32.51 9.23 17.91
N THR A 84 -32.18 9.66 16.69
CA THR A 84 -30.90 10.28 16.32
C THR A 84 -30.84 11.77 16.70
N ARG A 85 -30.41 12.08 17.92
CA ARG A 85 -29.81 13.40 18.21
C ARG A 85 -28.51 13.55 17.41
N GLN A 86 -28.45 14.60 16.59
CA GLN A 86 -27.41 14.97 15.62
C GLN A 86 -25.97 14.61 16.04
N ILE A 87 -25.26 13.87 15.20
CA ILE A 87 -23.80 13.69 15.30
C ILE A 87 -23.14 15.02 14.87
N PRO A 88 -22.25 15.63 15.69
CA PRO A 88 -21.57 16.88 15.35
C PRO A 88 -20.76 16.80 14.05
N VAL A 89 -20.72 17.90 13.28
CA VAL A 89 -20.07 17.98 11.96
C VAL A 89 -18.60 17.56 12.01
N ILE A 90 -17.88 17.95 13.07
CA ILE A 90 -16.46 17.62 13.21
C ILE A 90 -16.21 16.12 13.42
N ALA A 91 -17.11 15.39 14.09
CA ALA A 91 -17.03 13.94 14.21
C ALA A 91 -17.29 13.24 12.87
N LYS A 92 -18.18 13.79 12.05
CA LYS A 92 -18.42 13.27 10.69
C LYS A 92 -17.22 13.50 9.77
N LEU A 93 -16.63 14.69 9.82
CA LEU A 93 -15.41 14.99 9.07
C LEU A 93 -14.25 14.07 9.48
N ALA A 94 -14.07 13.82 10.78
CA ALA A 94 -13.03 12.92 11.28
C ALA A 94 -13.17 11.48 10.76
N LEU A 95 -14.41 10.99 10.58
CA LEU A 95 -14.70 9.71 9.95
C LEU A 95 -14.43 9.74 8.43
N ILE A 96 -14.80 10.82 7.74
CA ILE A 96 -14.60 10.97 6.28
C ILE A 96 -13.12 11.00 5.92
N TYR A 97 -12.32 11.76 6.67
CA TYR A 97 -10.86 11.82 6.51
C TYR A 97 -10.13 10.58 7.07
N LYS A 98 -10.88 9.58 7.57
CA LYS A 98 -10.36 8.34 8.20
C LYS A 98 -9.36 8.61 9.32
N PHE A 99 -9.45 9.77 10.00
CA PHE A 99 -8.61 10.06 11.16
C PHE A 99 -9.03 9.25 12.39
N ILE A 100 -10.31 8.85 12.45
CA ILE A 100 -10.84 7.94 13.47
C ILE A 100 -11.72 6.88 12.80
N ASP A 101 -11.85 5.71 13.45
CA ASP A 101 -12.80 4.68 13.04
C ASP A 101 -14.19 4.84 13.69
N LYS A 102 -15.15 4.01 13.28
CA LYS A 102 -16.54 4.05 13.78
C LYS A 102 -16.64 3.75 15.28
N ASN A 103 -15.77 2.89 15.82
CA ASN A 103 -15.77 2.53 17.24
C ASN A 103 -15.16 3.64 18.09
N GLN A 104 -14.06 4.24 17.66
CA GLN A 104 -13.41 5.40 18.26
C GLN A 104 -14.35 6.61 18.25
N CYS A 105 -15.07 6.85 17.15
CA CYS A 105 -16.09 7.90 17.10
C CYS A 105 -17.20 7.67 18.13
N MET A 106 -17.67 6.44 18.32
CA MET A 106 -18.69 6.11 19.33
C MET A 106 -18.16 6.29 20.77
N GLN A 107 -16.88 6.00 21.01
CA GLN A 107 -16.22 6.24 22.28
C GLN A 107 -16.07 7.75 22.61
N VAL A 108 -15.73 8.57 21.62
CA VAL A 108 -15.63 10.03 21.81
C VAL A 108 -17.00 10.65 22.06
N LEU A 109 -18.01 10.23 21.29
CA LEU A 109 -19.37 10.75 21.45
C LEU A 109 -20.02 10.34 22.78
N SER A 110 -19.74 9.14 23.29
CA SER A 110 -20.24 8.70 24.60
C SER A 110 -19.58 9.49 25.73
N ARG A 111 -18.27 9.71 25.66
CA ARG A 111 -17.52 10.52 26.64
C ARG A 111 -17.93 11.99 26.60
N TRP A 112 -18.16 12.56 25.43
CA TRP A 112 -18.68 13.91 25.28
C TRP A 112 -20.06 14.10 25.89
N LYS A 113 -20.97 13.15 25.65
CA LYS A 113 -22.30 13.16 26.28
C LYS A 113 -22.21 13.04 27.80
N GLN A 114 -21.30 12.23 28.33
CA GLN A 114 -21.07 12.09 29.78
C GLN A 114 -20.56 13.40 30.41
N GLU A 115 -19.58 14.06 29.80
CA GLU A 115 -19.04 15.32 30.34
C GLU A 115 -20.04 16.48 30.26
N ILE A 116 -20.88 16.53 29.22
CA ILE A 116 -22.00 17.49 29.13
C ILE A 116 -23.04 17.20 30.22
N SER A 117 -23.39 15.93 30.47
CA SER A 117 -24.33 15.57 31.54
C SER A 117 -23.80 15.87 32.94
N ASN A 118 -22.48 15.91 33.10
CA ASN A 118 -21.80 16.33 34.33
C ASN A 118 -21.69 17.86 34.48
N GLY A 119 -22.34 18.64 33.59
CA GLY A 119 -22.39 20.09 33.64
C GLY A 119 -21.14 20.82 33.15
N LYS A 120 -20.17 20.12 32.55
CA LYS A 120 -18.97 20.76 31.99
C LYS A 120 -19.24 21.29 30.58
N LYS A 121 -18.88 22.56 30.34
CA LYS A 121 -18.83 23.15 28.99
C LYS A 121 -17.53 22.71 28.30
N ILE A 122 -17.55 21.55 27.66
CA ILE A 122 -16.40 21.02 26.90
C ILE A 122 -16.78 20.81 25.44
N THR A 123 -15.91 21.26 24.52
CA THR A 123 -16.14 21.05 23.09
C THR A 123 -15.74 19.63 22.69
N LEU A 124 -16.22 19.17 21.53
CA LEU A 124 -15.84 17.87 21.02
C LEU A 124 -14.34 17.82 20.63
N GLU A 125 -13.80 18.94 20.18
CA GLU A 125 -12.37 19.15 19.87
C GLU A 125 -11.48 18.92 21.10
N ASP A 126 -11.89 19.46 22.24
CA ASP A 126 -11.17 19.28 23.51
C ASP A 126 -11.13 17.81 23.93
N ILE A 127 -12.20 17.05 23.65
CA ILE A 127 -12.24 15.62 23.95
C ILE A 127 -11.33 14.83 23.03
N PHE A 128 -11.26 15.18 21.74
CA PHE A 128 -10.27 14.58 20.84
C PHE A 128 -8.84 14.83 21.30
N LYS A 129 -8.54 16.04 21.83
CA LYS A 129 -7.23 16.36 22.43
C LYS A 129 -6.98 15.57 23.73
N ILE A 130 -7.94 15.54 24.64
CA ILE A 130 -7.80 14.87 25.95
C ILE A 130 -7.67 13.35 25.81
N THR A 131 -8.35 12.76 24.82
CA THR A 131 -8.26 11.32 24.54
C THR A 131 -7.01 10.94 23.74
N GLY A 132 -6.27 11.92 23.21
CA GLY A 132 -5.12 11.69 22.35
C GLY A 132 -5.48 11.05 20.99
N MET A 133 -6.77 11.06 20.63
CA MET A 133 -7.25 10.38 19.42
C MET A 133 -6.98 11.17 18.13
N LEU A 134 -6.78 12.49 18.23
CA LEU A 134 -6.36 13.33 17.11
C LEU A 134 -5.19 14.22 17.53
N THR A 135 -4.24 14.40 16.61
CA THR A 135 -3.15 15.37 16.77
C THR A 135 -3.68 16.81 16.59
N PRO A 136 -3.01 17.83 17.15
CA PRO A 136 -3.40 19.24 16.94
C PRO A 136 -3.52 19.61 15.45
N SER A 137 -2.58 19.15 14.62
CA SER A 137 -2.60 19.37 13.16
C SER A 137 -3.82 18.74 12.47
N GLN A 138 -4.24 17.55 12.90
CA GLN A 138 -5.47 16.90 12.39
C GLN A 138 -6.74 17.66 12.81
N ILE A 139 -6.76 18.24 14.01
CA ILE A 139 -7.88 19.07 14.47
C ILE A 139 -7.94 20.37 13.67
N ASP A 140 -6.79 21.00 13.40
CA ASP A 140 -6.71 22.21 12.57
C ASP A 140 -7.19 21.91 11.14
N HIS A 141 -6.87 20.73 10.58
CA HIS A 141 -7.39 20.27 9.30
C HIS A 141 -8.92 20.11 9.30
N LEU A 142 -9.49 19.53 10.36
CA LEU A 142 -10.94 19.37 10.49
C LEU A 142 -11.65 20.72 10.63
N ASN A 143 -11.05 21.67 11.35
CA ASN A 143 -11.58 23.02 11.51
C ASN A 143 -11.53 23.79 10.18
N ALA A 144 -10.42 23.77 9.46
CA ALA A 144 -10.33 24.38 8.13
C ALA A 144 -11.37 23.80 7.16
N SER A 145 -11.62 22.49 7.24
CA SER A 145 -12.62 21.80 6.42
C SER A 145 -14.06 22.16 6.82
N LYS A 146 -14.31 22.37 8.12
CA LYS A 146 -15.58 22.88 8.62
C LYS A 146 -15.84 24.30 8.13
N ASP A 147 -14.85 25.19 8.26
CA ASP A 147 -14.96 26.60 7.85
C ASP A 147 -15.18 26.71 6.34
N TYR A 148 -14.50 25.87 5.54
CA TYR A 148 -14.75 25.77 4.10
C TYR A 148 -16.19 25.37 3.77
N LEU A 149 -16.77 24.39 4.49
CA LEU A 149 -18.15 23.97 4.27
C LEU A 149 -19.17 25.06 4.64
N GLU A 150 -18.87 25.89 5.64
CA GLU A 150 -19.71 27.04 6.01
C GLU A 150 -19.62 28.15 4.95
N ILE A 151 -18.41 28.48 4.50
CA ILE A 151 -18.17 29.45 3.43
C ILE A 151 -18.83 29.01 2.12
N LYS A 152 -18.68 27.73 1.73
CA LYS A 152 -19.28 27.17 0.50
C LYS A 152 -20.81 27.25 0.52
N LYS A 153 -21.45 27.12 1.69
CA LYS A 153 -22.91 27.28 1.82
C LYS A 153 -23.35 28.73 1.62
N ALA A 154 -22.65 29.68 2.26
CA ALA A 154 -22.91 31.10 2.09
C ALA A 154 -22.68 31.54 0.64
N ASP A 155 -21.58 31.10 0.04
CA ASP A 155 -21.21 31.47 -1.33
C ASP A 155 -22.13 30.85 -2.38
N LYS A 156 -22.75 29.70 -2.11
CA LYS A 156 -23.79 29.14 -2.97
C LYS A 156 -25.02 30.05 -3.04
N LEU A 157 -25.41 30.66 -1.91
CA LEU A 157 -26.52 31.60 -1.84
C LEU A 157 -26.17 32.92 -2.54
N ILE A 158 -24.94 33.42 -2.35
CA ILE A 158 -24.44 34.61 -3.04
C ILE A 158 -24.41 34.39 -4.56
N CYS A 159 -23.98 33.21 -5.03
CA CYS A 159 -24.01 32.87 -6.45
C CYS A 159 -25.44 32.80 -7.00
N SER A 160 -26.41 32.24 -6.26
CA SER A 160 -27.80 32.24 -6.72
C SER A 160 -28.39 33.64 -6.80
N LEU A 161 -28.09 34.52 -5.84
CA LEU A 161 -28.53 35.92 -5.85
C LEU A 161 -27.89 36.71 -7.00
N ALA A 162 -26.61 36.47 -7.28
CA ALA A 162 -25.89 37.09 -8.38
C ALA A 162 -26.42 36.66 -9.75
N LEU A 163 -26.82 35.38 -9.90
CA LEU A 163 -27.45 34.86 -11.11
C LEU A 163 -28.86 35.40 -11.32
N GLU A 164 -29.66 35.49 -10.25
CA GLU A 164 -31.04 36.01 -10.31
C GLU A 164 -31.07 37.49 -10.74
N LYS A 165 -30.09 38.29 -10.29
CA LYS A 165 -29.95 39.70 -10.68
C LYS A 165 -29.23 39.90 -12.02
N GLY A 166 -28.72 38.82 -12.63
CA GLY A 166 -27.97 38.87 -13.88
C GLY A 166 -26.62 39.56 -13.78
N PHE A 167 -26.02 39.62 -12.59
CA PHE A 167 -24.69 40.22 -12.39
C PHE A 167 -23.56 39.31 -12.90
N ILE A 168 -23.78 38.00 -12.90
CA ILE A 168 -22.83 37.02 -13.41
C ILE A 168 -23.55 36.01 -14.31
N LEU A 169 -22.81 35.39 -15.22
CA LEU A 169 -23.30 34.29 -16.05
C LEU A 169 -23.25 32.95 -15.29
N PRO A 170 -24.11 31.97 -15.65
CA PRO A 170 -24.05 30.62 -15.07
C PRO A 170 -22.66 29.99 -15.16
N SER A 171 -21.93 30.22 -16.27
CA SER A 171 -20.57 29.73 -16.49
C SER A 171 -19.54 30.37 -15.54
N GLU A 172 -19.73 31.62 -15.15
CA GLU A 172 -18.84 32.36 -14.24
C GLU A 172 -19.09 31.93 -12.80
N ALA A 173 -20.36 31.69 -12.42
CA ALA A 173 -20.72 31.11 -11.14
C ALA A 173 -20.12 29.71 -10.96
N THR A 174 -20.23 28.84 -11.97
CA THR A 174 -19.63 27.49 -11.94
C THR A 174 -18.11 27.56 -11.86
N TRP A 175 -17.48 28.41 -12.68
CA TRP A 175 -16.03 28.59 -12.67
C TRP A 175 -15.51 29.10 -11.32
N ALA A 176 -16.20 30.04 -10.68
CA ALA A 176 -15.76 30.60 -9.41
C ALA A 176 -15.95 29.60 -8.25
N MET A 177 -17.04 28.82 -8.24
CA MET A 177 -17.23 27.73 -7.27
C MET A 177 -16.20 26.60 -7.46
N GLU A 178 -15.87 26.25 -8.70
CA GLU A 178 -14.82 25.27 -9.01
C GLU A 178 -13.44 25.77 -8.60
N THR A 179 -13.14 27.05 -8.87
CA THR A 179 -11.88 27.69 -8.47
C THR A 179 -11.74 27.72 -6.95
N GLN A 180 -12.81 28.06 -6.22
CA GLN A 180 -12.84 27.98 -4.76
C GLN A 180 -12.54 26.56 -4.25
N ALA A 181 -13.18 25.54 -4.84
CA ALA A 181 -12.98 24.15 -4.46
C ALA A 181 -11.58 23.63 -4.80
N ARG A 182 -10.98 24.10 -5.90
CA ARG A 182 -9.60 23.80 -6.29
C ARG A 182 -8.60 24.43 -5.32
N THR A 183 -8.74 25.73 -5.00
CA THR A 183 -7.82 26.42 -4.10
C THR A 183 -7.83 25.83 -2.69
N PHE A 184 -9.01 25.44 -2.17
CA PHE A 184 -9.09 24.75 -0.88
C PHE A 184 -8.44 23.35 -0.93
N ARG A 185 -8.54 22.62 -2.04
CA ARG A 185 -7.87 21.32 -2.21
C ARG A 185 -6.35 21.44 -2.17
N GLU A 186 -5.80 22.42 -2.89
CA GLU A 186 -4.36 22.59 -3.09
C GLU A 186 -3.66 23.23 -1.88
N SER A 187 -4.26 24.29 -1.31
CA SER A 187 -3.60 25.13 -0.31
C SER A 187 -4.25 25.11 1.07
N LYS A 188 -5.42 24.48 1.21
CA LYS A 188 -6.29 24.54 2.41
C LYS A 188 -6.67 25.96 2.83
N ASN A 189 -6.49 26.93 1.93
CA ASN A 189 -6.91 28.31 2.13
C ASN A 189 -8.39 28.47 1.75
N CYS A 190 -9.19 29.03 2.66
CA CYS A 190 -10.60 29.30 2.44
C CYS A 190 -10.76 30.71 1.84
N ILE A 191 -10.90 30.79 0.52
CA ILE A 191 -11.23 32.03 -0.19
C ILE A 191 -12.74 32.09 -0.47
N ARG A 192 -13.36 33.27 -0.47
CA ARG A 192 -14.78 33.42 -0.82
C ARG A 192 -14.97 33.52 -2.33
N VAL A 193 -16.10 33.02 -2.83
CA VAL A 193 -16.44 33.09 -4.26
C VAL A 193 -16.53 34.53 -4.76
N GLY A 194 -17.05 35.43 -3.94
CA GLY A 194 -17.10 36.86 -4.28
C GLY A 194 -15.73 37.48 -4.59
N ASP A 195 -14.72 37.13 -3.80
CA ASP A 195 -13.35 37.62 -4.00
C ASP A 195 -12.71 37.04 -5.27
N ILE A 196 -13.11 35.84 -5.67
CA ILE A 196 -12.69 35.20 -6.92
C ILE A 196 -13.33 35.93 -8.12
N LEU A 197 -14.62 36.24 -8.04
CA LEU A 197 -15.36 36.95 -9.09
C LEU A 197 -14.88 38.40 -9.26
N LEU A 198 -14.56 39.10 -8.17
CA LEU A 198 -13.97 40.43 -8.20
C LEU A 198 -12.59 40.44 -8.89
N LYS A 199 -11.73 39.46 -8.55
CA LYS A 199 -10.41 39.33 -9.19
C LYS A 199 -10.47 38.97 -10.67
N ALA A 200 -11.55 38.32 -11.09
CA ALA A 200 -11.80 37.97 -12.49
C ALA A 200 -12.49 39.09 -13.29
N GLU A 201 -12.75 40.24 -12.66
CA GLU A 201 -13.56 41.34 -13.21
C GLU A 201 -14.98 40.93 -13.63
N ALA A 202 -15.45 39.75 -13.19
CA ALA A 202 -16.79 39.22 -13.48
C ALA A 202 -17.87 39.86 -12.60
N LEU A 203 -17.47 40.53 -11.51
CA LEU A 203 -18.36 41.24 -10.60
C LEU A 203 -17.67 42.54 -10.20
N THR A 204 -18.39 43.67 -10.14
CA THR A 204 -17.82 44.92 -9.63
C THR A 204 -17.93 45.02 -8.11
N GLU A 205 -17.06 45.82 -7.47
CA GLU A 205 -17.09 46.02 -6.01
C GLU A 205 -18.46 46.54 -5.53
N ASN A 206 -19.12 47.41 -6.31
CA ASN A 206 -20.44 47.92 -5.96
C ASN A 206 -21.54 46.84 -6.02
N GLU A 207 -21.48 45.95 -7.02
CA GLU A 207 -22.42 44.82 -7.16
C GLU A 207 -22.21 43.77 -6.06
N TYR A 208 -20.96 43.53 -5.69
CA TYR A 208 -20.63 42.62 -4.58
C TYR A 208 -21.13 43.14 -3.24
N GLN A 209 -20.95 44.43 -2.95
CA GLN A 209 -21.44 45.03 -1.70
C GLN A 209 -22.98 45.03 -1.63
N LEU A 210 -23.68 45.14 -2.76
CA LEU A 210 -25.14 44.99 -2.80
C LEU A 210 -25.57 43.56 -2.47
N LEU A 211 -24.89 42.54 -3.02
CA LEU A 211 -25.18 41.13 -2.74
C LEU A 211 -24.94 40.77 -1.27
N ILE A 212 -23.87 41.29 -0.66
CA ILE A 212 -23.59 41.07 0.77
C ILE A 212 -24.66 41.72 1.64
N ARG A 213 -25.05 42.97 1.35
CA ARG A 213 -26.09 43.68 2.12
C ARG A 213 -27.42 42.95 2.08
N GLU A 214 -27.77 42.43 0.92
CA GLU A 214 -29.01 41.68 0.73
C GLU A 214 -28.92 40.31 1.41
N TYR A 215 -27.78 39.62 1.32
CA TYR A 215 -27.52 38.41 2.10
C TYR A 215 -27.68 38.65 3.61
N ASP A 216 -27.18 39.78 4.13
CA ASP A 216 -27.32 40.16 5.54
C ASP A 216 -28.77 40.53 5.91
N GLU A 217 -29.54 41.15 4.99
CA GLU A 217 -30.98 41.40 5.16
C GLU A 217 -31.81 40.10 5.16
N TYR A 218 -31.42 39.10 4.35
CA TYR A 218 -32.02 37.76 4.32
C TYR A 218 -31.60 36.91 5.53
N ALA A 219 -30.37 37.04 6.04
CA ALA A 219 -29.88 36.34 7.21
C ALA A 219 -30.40 36.93 8.54
N GLY A 220 -30.91 38.18 8.52
CA GLY A 220 -31.43 38.91 9.68
C GLY A 220 -32.94 38.75 9.96
N GLN A 221 -33.69 37.99 9.17
CA GLN A 221 -35.12 37.74 9.42
C GLN A 221 -35.35 36.42 10.17
N ASP A 222 -35.36 36.50 11.51
CA ASP A 222 -36.16 35.59 12.34
C ASP A 222 -37.66 35.86 12.05
N PRO A 223 -38.48 34.88 11.65
CA PRO A 223 -39.90 35.09 11.52
C PRO A 223 -40.58 34.86 12.89
N GLU A 224 -40.50 35.84 13.78
CA GLU A 224 -41.50 36.03 14.85
C GLU A 224 -41.74 37.52 15.17
N LEU A 225 -42.98 37.95 14.86
CA LEU A 225 -43.73 39.11 15.37
C LEU A 225 -43.29 40.53 15.00
N SER A 226 -44.13 41.17 14.15
CA SER A 226 -44.80 42.41 14.60
C SER A 226 -46.17 42.59 13.94
N ILE A 227 -47.15 42.80 14.81
CA ILE A 227 -48.52 43.20 14.52
C ILE A 227 -48.54 44.71 14.27
N SER A 228 -49.27 45.18 13.26
CA SER A 228 -50.02 46.42 13.41
C SER A 228 -51.35 46.36 12.66
N ASN A 229 -52.38 46.78 13.39
CA ASN A 229 -53.80 46.68 13.11
C ASN A 229 -54.25 47.62 11.98
N SER A 230 -55.28 47.24 11.22
CA SER A 230 -56.61 47.86 11.30
C SER A 230 -57.63 47.23 10.34
N ASP A 231 -58.79 46.95 10.94
CA ASP A 231 -60.15 47.07 10.38
C ASP A 231 -60.71 46.10 9.33
N GLN A 232 -61.36 45.07 9.88
CA GLN A 232 -62.76 44.65 9.69
C GLN A 232 -63.43 44.60 8.30
N VAL A 233 -63.76 43.34 7.92
CA VAL A 233 -65.10 42.79 7.60
C VAL A 233 -65.96 43.49 6.52
N SER A 234 -66.29 42.76 5.45
CA SER A 234 -67.66 42.25 5.25
C SER A 234 -67.80 41.26 4.08
N ASP A 235 -68.61 40.23 4.37
CA ASP A 235 -69.10 39.13 3.55
C ASP A 235 -69.81 39.55 2.26
N SER A 236 -69.68 38.73 1.21
CA SER A 236 -70.85 38.04 0.62
C SER A 236 -70.45 36.95 -0.37
N PHE A 237 -71.05 35.78 -0.19
CA PHE A 237 -70.92 34.57 -1.00
C PHE A 237 -71.57 34.71 -2.39
N ILE A 238 -70.82 34.40 -3.46
CA ILE A 238 -71.35 33.92 -4.73
C ILE A 238 -70.55 32.67 -5.12
N ARG A 239 -71.23 31.55 -5.39
CA ARG A 239 -70.64 30.29 -5.86
C ARG A 239 -69.93 30.51 -7.20
N ASN A 240 -68.60 30.49 -7.21
CA ASN A 240 -67.78 30.57 -8.42
C ASN A 240 -67.06 29.23 -8.69
N GLU A 241 -67.12 28.73 -9.93
CA GLU A 241 -66.25 27.63 -10.41
C GLU A 241 -64.75 27.94 -10.21
N GLU A 242 -64.39 29.23 -10.18
CA GLU A 242 -63.04 29.70 -9.85
C GLU A 242 -62.62 29.38 -8.41
N ASP A 243 -63.55 29.31 -7.46
CA ASP A 243 -63.23 28.99 -6.06
C ASP A 243 -62.95 27.50 -5.87
N ILE A 244 -63.58 26.64 -6.68
CA ILE A 244 -63.31 25.20 -6.72
C ILE A 244 -61.92 24.95 -7.33
N LYS A 245 -61.58 25.59 -8.45
CA LYS A 245 -60.22 25.52 -9.02
C LYS A 245 -59.15 26.04 -8.07
N LYS A 246 -59.41 27.14 -7.34
CA LYS A 246 -58.49 27.66 -6.30
C LYS A 246 -58.36 26.75 -5.07
N SER A 247 -59.30 25.83 -4.87
CA SER A 247 -59.29 24.91 -3.74
C SER A 247 -58.43 23.65 -3.95
N ILE A 248 -58.11 23.31 -5.20
CA ILE A 248 -57.36 22.12 -5.60
C ILE A 248 -55.96 22.54 -6.06
N GLN A 249 -54.92 22.06 -5.39
CA GLN A 249 -53.53 22.31 -5.75
C GLN A 249 -52.80 21.00 -6.02
N ILE A 250 -52.36 20.82 -7.27
CA ILE A 250 -51.46 19.73 -7.66
C ILE A 250 -50.04 20.29 -7.68
N LYS A 251 -49.15 19.70 -6.88
CA LYS A 251 -47.72 20.00 -6.88
C LYS A 251 -46.98 18.79 -7.42
N VAL A 252 -46.21 19.00 -8.49
CA VAL A 252 -45.28 18.00 -9.00
C VAL A 252 -43.93 18.23 -8.33
N SER A 253 -43.23 17.15 -7.96
CA SER A 253 -41.89 17.24 -7.39
C SER A 253 -40.88 17.79 -8.41
N ASP A 254 -39.79 18.39 -7.93
CA ASP A 254 -38.76 19.01 -8.78
C ASP A 254 -38.14 18.01 -9.78
N ASP A 255 -38.11 16.73 -9.43
CA ASP A 255 -37.63 15.63 -10.28
C ASP A 255 -38.67 15.16 -11.32
N CYS A 256 -39.88 15.75 -11.33
CA CYS A 256 -41.01 15.38 -12.18
C CYS A 256 -41.48 13.92 -12.05
N LEU A 257 -41.00 13.16 -11.06
CA LEU A 257 -41.30 11.74 -10.90
C LEU A 257 -42.51 11.47 -9.99
N ARG A 258 -43.02 12.48 -9.28
CA ARG A 258 -44.19 12.34 -8.40
C ARG A 258 -45.10 13.56 -8.46
N ALA A 259 -46.41 13.33 -8.44
CA ALA A 259 -47.40 14.39 -8.31
C ALA A 259 -48.18 14.22 -7.01
N PHE A 260 -48.43 15.34 -6.32
CA PHE A 260 -49.15 15.39 -5.05
C PHE A 260 -50.37 16.30 -5.15
N LEU A 261 -51.53 15.81 -4.72
CA LEU A 261 -52.77 16.56 -4.57
C LEU A 261 -52.87 17.12 -3.14
N SER A 262 -53.19 18.40 -3.04
CA SER A 262 -53.50 19.07 -1.79
C SER A 262 -54.76 19.92 -1.94
N LEU A 263 -55.55 20.01 -0.88
CA LEU A 263 -56.84 20.71 -0.88
C LEU A 263 -56.78 21.80 0.19
N SER A 264 -57.01 23.06 -0.19
CA SER A 264 -56.76 24.21 0.70
C SER A 264 -57.92 24.51 1.66
N LYS A 265 -59.14 24.03 1.38
CA LYS A 265 -60.35 24.23 2.21
C LYS A 265 -61.29 23.03 2.15
N MET A 266 -62.20 22.94 3.14
CA MET A 266 -63.15 21.84 3.28
C MET A 266 -64.08 21.72 2.07
N THR A 267 -64.13 20.53 1.51
CA THR A 267 -64.74 20.14 0.24
C THR A 267 -66.26 19.97 0.34
N LYS A 268 -67.03 21.05 0.23
CA LYS A 268 -68.42 20.92 -0.23
C LYS A 268 -68.49 21.27 -1.72
N GLY A 269 -68.22 20.27 -2.57
CA GLY A 269 -68.48 20.34 -4.01
C GLY A 269 -67.33 19.95 -4.95
N VAL A 270 -66.16 19.51 -4.44
CA VAL A 270 -65.08 18.96 -5.28
C VAL A 270 -65.41 17.50 -5.62
N THR A 271 -65.46 17.16 -6.91
CA THR A 271 -65.68 15.79 -7.38
C THR A 271 -64.39 15.16 -7.92
N LEU A 272 -64.35 13.83 -8.05
CA LEU A 272 -63.25 13.11 -8.72
C LEU A 272 -63.03 13.67 -10.14
N ASP A 273 -64.11 13.98 -10.86
CA ASP A 273 -64.04 14.53 -12.21
C ASP A 273 -63.37 15.90 -12.24
N ASP A 274 -63.57 16.74 -11.22
CA ASP A 274 -62.88 18.04 -11.10
C ASP A 274 -61.37 17.85 -10.86
N VAL A 275 -60.98 16.89 -10.03
CA VAL A 275 -59.57 16.57 -9.78
C VAL A 275 -58.91 15.98 -11.03
N LYS A 276 -59.58 15.05 -11.73
CA LYS A 276 -59.10 14.50 -13.00
C LYS A 276 -58.98 15.54 -14.09
N LYS A 277 -59.93 16.48 -14.16
CA LYS A 277 -59.87 17.61 -15.07
C LYS A 277 -58.64 18.46 -14.77
N ILE A 278 -58.37 18.78 -13.50
CA ILE A 278 -57.18 19.55 -13.12
C ILE A 278 -55.88 18.76 -13.33
N MET A 279 -55.86 17.43 -13.10
CA MET A 279 -54.72 16.56 -13.41
C MET A 279 -54.39 16.58 -14.90
N SER A 280 -55.42 16.53 -15.76
CA SER A 280 -55.27 16.62 -17.21
C SER A 280 -54.87 18.03 -17.68
N GLU A 281 -55.41 19.09 -17.05
CA GLU A 281 -55.00 20.48 -17.29
C GLU A 281 -53.53 20.70 -16.85
N SER A 282 -53.07 20.00 -15.81
CA SER A 282 -51.67 19.99 -15.35
C SER A 282 -50.80 18.94 -16.04
N MET A 283 -51.30 18.29 -17.09
CA MET A 283 -50.63 17.25 -17.90
C MET A 283 -50.12 16.02 -17.15
N VAL A 284 -50.57 15.75 -15.91
CA VAL A 284 -50.18 14.58 -15.13
C VAL A 284 -50.98 13.38 -15.62
N ASN A 285 -50.37 12.60 -16.51
CA ASN A 285 -51.06 11.59 -17.34
C ASN A 285 -50.50 10.17 -17.17
N TYR A 286 -49.36 10.00 -16.51
CA TYR A 286 -48.66 8.73 -16.37
C TYR A 286 -48.50 8.33 -14.91
N GLY A 287 -48.69 7.04 -14.61
CA GLY A 287 -48.51 6.50 -13.26
C GLY A 287 -49.55 6.95 -12.24
N ILE A 288 -50.77 7.27 -12.70
CA ILE A 288 -51.88 7.77 -11.85
C ILE A 288 -52.36 6.68 -10.89
N VAL A 289 -52.57 7.06 -9.64
CA VAL A 289 -53.06 6.21 -8.56
C VAL A 289 -54.57 5.93 -8.74
N GLU A 290 -55.04 4.76 -8.27
CA GLU A 290 -56.44 4.36 -8.42
C GLU A 290 -57.45 5.41 -7.92
N ASP A 291 -58.52 5.60 -8.70
CA ASP A 291 -59.58 6.60 -8.47
C ASP A 291 -60.18 6.54 -7.05
N THR A 292 -60.29 5.33 -6.50
CA THR A 292 -60.84 5.09 -5.15
C THR A 292 -60.02 5.76 -4.05
N LEU A 293 -58.70 5.87 -4.23
CA LEU A 293 -57.81 6.52 -3.26
C LEU A 293 -57.93 8.05 -3.32
N ILE A 294 -58.18 8.60 -4.50
CA ILE A 294 -58.44 10.03 -4.71
C ILE A 294 -59.81 10.40 -4.11
N GLU A 295 -60.85 9.60 -4.35
CA GLU A 295 -62.19 9.80 -3.76
C GLU A 295 -62.16 9.73 -2.23
N ASN A 296 -61.49 8.73 -1.67
CA ASN A 296 -61.36 8.60 -0.22
C ASN A 296 -60.63 9.81 0.39
N PHE A 297 -59.62 10.35 -0.29
CA PHE A 297 -58.90 11.54 0.18
C PHE A 297 -59.73 12.83 0.09
N ILE A 298 -60.60 12.95 -0.92
CA ILE A 298 -61.56 14.07 -1.04
C ILE A 298 -62.63 14.00 0.06
N ASN A 299 -63.11 12.78 0.37
CA ASN A 299 -64.19 12.54 1.34
C ASN A 299 -63.72 12.61 2.80
N ASP A 300 -62.55 12.05 3.12
CA ASP A 300 -61.93 12.05 4.46
C ASP A 300 -60.83 13.12 4.59
N TRP A 301 -61.10 14.33 4.09
CA TRP A 301 -60.14 15.43 4.15
C TRP A 301 -59.83 15.83 5.59
N ALA A 302 -58.55 15.66 5.98
CA ALA A 302 -58.09 15.84 7.36
C ALA A 302 -57.37 17.19 7.61
N GLY A 303 -57.41 18.13 6.65
CA GLY A 303 -56.83 19.46 6.76
C GLY A 303 -55.90 19.85 5.60
N PRO A 304 -55.54 21.15 5.48
CA PRO A 304 -54.84 21.70 4.32
C PRO A 304 -53.38 21.23 4.16
N ASP A 305 -52.76 20.77 5.25
CA ASP A 305 -51.35 20.35 5.24
C ASP A 305 -51.15 18.90 4.75
N LYS A 306 -52.24 18.16 4.52
CA LYS A 306 -52.17 16.76 4.07
C LYS A 306 -52.15 16.71 2.55
N GLN A 307 -51.20 15.97 2.00
CA GLN A 307 -51.03 15.77 0.55
C GLN A 307 -51.17 14.29 0.21
N LEU A 308 -51.85 13.98 -0.90
CA LEU A 308 -51.95 12.63 -1.46
C LEU A 308 -51.05 12.52 -2.67
N LYS A 309 -50.21 11.48 -2.75
CA LYS A 309 -49.50 11.16 -3.99
C LYS A 309 -50.51 10.62 -5.01
N ILE A 310 -50.73 11.34 -6.10
CA ILE A 310 -51.72 11.04 -7.14
C ILE A 310 -51.12 10.46 -8.41
N ALA A 311 -49.81 10.63 -8.63
CA ALA A 311 -49.11 9.96 -9.71
C ALA A 311 -47.65 9.66 -9.32
N GLU A 312 -47.11 8.56 -9.82
CA GLU A 312 -45.72 8.15 -9.66
C GLU A 312 -45.14 7.59 -10.96
N GLY A 313 -44.09 8.23 -11.46
CA GLY A 313 -43.33 7.79 -12.62
C GLY A 313 -42.43 6.58 -12.35
N ILE A 314 -41.77 6.10 -13.39
CA ILE A 314 -40.76 5.03 -13.31
C ILE A 314 -39.39 5.68 -13.16
N TYR A 315 -38.70 5.37 -12.06
CA TYR A 315 -37.36 5.89 -11.79
C TYR A 315 -36.34 5.39 -12.83
N PRO A 316 -35.49 6.27 -13.38
CA PRO A 316 -34.36 5.85 -14.19
C PRO A 316 -33.36 5.03 -13.37
N VAL A 317 -32.67 4.09 -14.03
CA VAL A 317 -31.59 3.30 -13.43
C VAL A 317 -30.27 3.75 -14.06
N GLN A 318 -29.36 4.29 -13.25
CA GLN A 318 -28.04 4.72 -13.71
C GLN A 318 -27.21 3.51 -14.18
N GLY A 319 -26.45 3.69 -15.26
CA GLY A 319 -25.46 2.72 -15.71
C GLY A 319 -24.16 2.75 -14.89
N GLU A 320 -23.19 1.91 -15.25
CA GLU A 320 -21.82 1.91 -14.71
C GLU A 320 -20.82 2.17 -15.84
N ASN A 321 -19.85 3.07 -15.63
CA ASN A 321 -18.80 3.39 -16.60
C ASN A 321 -17.87 2.18 -16.79
N ALA A 322 -17.25 2.06 -17.96
CA ALA A 322 -16.18 1.10 -18.14
C ALA A 322 -14.99 1.46 -17.25
N PHE A 323 -14.26 0.47 -16.76
CA PHE A 323 -13.00 0.68 -16.06
C PHE A 323 -12.03 -0.46 -16.32
N ILE A 324 -10.74 -0.17 -16.24
CA ILE A 324 -9.68 -1.15 -16.41
C ILE A 324 -9.27 -1.65 -15.03
N ARG A 325 -9.33 -2.97 -14.85
CA ARG A 325 -8.81 -3.67 -13.69
C ARG A 325 -7.41 -4.16 -14.02
N PHE A 326 -6.40 -3.55 -13.40
CA PHE A 326 -5.02 -4.05 -13.44
C PHE A 326 -4.86 -5.19 -12.44
N LEU A 327 -4.17 -6.26 -12.86
CA LEU A 327 -3.86 -7.44 -12.05
C LEU A 327 -2.45 -7.39 -11.46
N PHE A 328 -1.75 -6.27 -11.66
CA PHE A 328 -0.46 -5.96 -11.04
C PHE A 328 -0.56 -4.63 -10.29
N GLU A 329 0.40 -4.40 -9.39
CA GLU A 329 0.43 -3.20 -8.59
C GLU A 329 0.90 -2.00 -9.40
N VAL A 330 0.04 -0.98 -9.50
CA VAL A 330 0.28 0.27 -10.24
C VAL A 330 0.74 1.40 -9.32
N ASP A 331 0.59 1.23 -8.01
CA ASP A 331 0.97 2.26 -7.03
C ASP A 331 2.46 2.15 -6.69
N HIS A 332 3.24 3.11 -7.19
CA HIS A 332 4.69 3.17 -7.01
C HIS A 332 5.10 3.84 -5.68
N LEU A 333 4.15 4.33 -4.87
CA LEU A 333 4.41 5.18 -3.70
C LEU A 333 4.22 4.46 -2.35
N LYS A 334 4.69 3.22 -2.24
CA LYS A 334 4.75 2.53 -0.93
C LYS A 334 5.79 3.20 -0.02
N ALA A 335 5.32 3.68 1.14
CA ALA A 335 6.17 4.33 2.16
C ALA A 335 7.10 3.37 2.91
N GLY A 336 6.94 2.04 2.73
CA GLY A 336 7.70 1.00 3.43
C GLY A 336 6.80 -0.14 3.91
N THR A 337 7.38 -1.19 4.46
CA THR A 337 6.65 -2.32 5.07
C THR A 337 6.59 -2.18 6.59
N LEU A 338 5.45 -2.48 7.19
CA LEU A 338 5.30 -2.55 8.65
C LEU A 338 5.94 -3.86 9.16
N SER A 339 6.88 -3.77 10.10
CA SER A 339 7.42 -4.93 10.80
C SER A 339 6.38 -5.55 11.74
N GLU A 340 6.61 -6.79 12.17
CA GLU A 340 5.78 -7.51 13.16
C GLU A 340 5.65 -6.73 14.48
N ASP A 341 6.65 -5.92 14.81
CA ASP A 341 6.69 -5.05 16.00
C ASP A 341 6.03 -3.67 15.80
N GLY A 342 5.43 -3.40 14.64
CA GLY A 342 4.76 -2.13 14.33
C GLY A 342 5.67 -0.97 13.91
N VAL A 343 6.98 -1.22 13.72
CA VAL A 343 7.95 -0.25 13.19
C VAL A 343 7.97 -0.30 11.67
N ILE A 344 7.93 0.86 11.00
CA ILE A 344 7.99 0.95 9.53
C ILE A 344 9.45 0.82 9.07
N ASP A 345 9.74 -0.17 8.23
CA ASP A 345 11.00 -0.29 7.51
C ASP A 345 10.95 0.47 6.19
N TYR A 346 11.49 1.69 6.19
CA TYR A 346 11.57 2.56 5.01
C TYR A 346 12.51 2.04 3.92
N LYS A 347 13.36 1.05 4.22
CA LYS A 347 14.23 0.43 3.21
C LYS A 347 13.51 -0.65 2.43
N ASN A 348 12.50 -1.30 3.02
CA ASN A 348 11.74 -2.34 2.37
C ASN A 348 10.41 -1.77 1.87
N ARG A 349 10.33 -1.44 0.59
CA ARG A 349 9.14 -0.83 -0.04
C ARG A 349 8.18 -1.87 -0.66
N GLY A 350 8.45 -3.16 -0.46
CA GLY A 350 7.69 -4.25 -1.07
C GLY A 350 8.36 -4.82 -2.33
N ALA A 351 7.76 -5.87 -2.87
CA ALA A 351 8.26 -6.53 -4.07
C ALA A 351 7.94 -5.69 -5.32
N ILE A 352 8.90 -5.61 -6.22
CA ILE A 352 8.68 -5.00 -7.54
C ILE A 352 7.86 -6.00 -8.38
N PRO A 353 6.78 -5.56 -9.04
CA PRO A 353 5.96 -6.43 -9.89
C PRO A 353 6.81 -7.15 -10.95
N PHE A 354 6.56 -8.45 -11.12
CA PHE A 354 7.16 -9.26 -12.17
C PHE A 354 6.10 -10.19 -12.74
N VAL A 355 6.02 -10.27 -14.07
CA VAL A 355 5.01 -11.07 -14.78
C VAL A 355 5.70 -12.02 -15.73
N ARG A 356 5.09 -13.19 -15.93
CA ARG A 356 5.57 -14.20 -16.89
C ARG A 356 4.83 -14.09 -18.20
N LYS A 357 5.49 -14.53 -19.27
CA LYS A 357 4.89 -14.68 -20.59
C LYS A 357 3.60 -15.50 -20.51
N GLY A 358 2.54 -14.96 -21.07
CA GLY A 358 1.18 -15.52 -21.10
C GLY A 358 0.30 -15.11 -19.92
N GLU A 359 0.82 -14.35 -18.96
CA GLU A 359 0.05 -13.87 -17.81
C GLU A 359 -0.88 -12.71 -18.18
N LEU A 360 -2.08 -12.69 -17.59
CA LEU A 360 -3.08 -11.64 -17.79
C LEU A 360 -2.72 -10.42 -16.94
N LEU A 361 -2.57 -9.25 -17.57
CA LEU A 361 -2.07 -8.03 -16.92
C LEU A 361 -3.19 -7.06 -16.57
N ALA A 362 -4.16 -6.92 -17.47
CA ALA A 362 -5.25 -5.99 -17.34
C ALA A 362 -6.50 -6.50 -18.04
N GLU A 363 -7.65 -6.17 -17.49
CA GLU A 363 -8.96 -6.49 -18.04
C GLU A 363 -9.86 -5.25 -18.03
N LYS A 364 -10.46 -4.95 -19.18
CA LYS A 364 -11.51 -3.96 -19.32
C LYS A 364 -12.83 -4.57 -18.87
N ILE A 365 -13.45 -3.96 -17.87
CA ILE A 365 -14.83 -4.23 -17.49
C ILE A 365 -15.73 -3.31 -18.32
N PRO A 366 -16.60 -3.85 -19.19
CA PRO A 366 -17.38 -3.06 -20.14
C PRO A 366 -18.46 -2.23 -19.45
N VAL A 367 -18.91 -1.19 -20.13
CA VAL A 367 -20.01 -0.32 -19.72
C VAL A 367 -21.28 -1.14 -19.45
N LYS A 368 -21.98 -0.85 -18.34
CA LYS A 368 -23.36 -1.28 -18.14
C LYS A 368 -24.29 -0.13 -18.48
N GLN A 369 -25.15 -0.31 -19.48
CA GLN A 369 -26.12 0.71 -19.87
C GLN A 369 -27.18 0.91 -18.78
N GLY A 370 -27.50 2.17 -18.50
CA GLY A 370 -28.64 2.53 -17.68
C GLY A 370 -29.97 2.26 -18.39
N LYS A 371 -31.07 2.35 -17.66
CA LYS A 371 -32.44 2.24 -18.20
C LYS A 371 -33.16 3.56 -18.00
N THR A 372 -33.70 4.11 -19.10
CA THR A 372 -34.50 5.34 -19.09
C THR A 372 -35.74 5.19 -18.21
N GLY A 373 -36.00 6.20 -17.40
CA GLY A 373 -37.24 6.31 -16.62
C GLY A 373 -38.37 6.93 -17.42
N VAL A 374 -39.53 7.10 -16.79
CA VAL A 374 -40.68 7.83 -17.35
C VAL A 374 -41.25 8.71 -16.24
N ASP A 375 -41.39 10.01 -16.50
CA ASP A 375 -41.92 10.98 -15.55
C ASP A 375 -43.47 10.89 -15.43
N VAL A 376 -44.08 11.68 -14.53
CA VAL A 376 -45.55 11.67 -14.36
C VAL A 376 -46.31 12.33 -15.52
N TYR A 377 -45.62 13.05 -16.40
CA TYR A 377 -46.17 13.65 -17.61
C TYR A 377 -46.14 12.67 -18.80
N GLY A 378 -45.41 11.56 -18.68
CA GLY A 378 -45.23 10.55 -19.71
C GLY A 378 -44.00 10.78 -20.61
N TYR A 379 -43.13 11.72 -20.26
CA TYR A 379 -41.87 11.96 -20.97
C TYR A 379 -40.76 11.03 -20.46
N PRO A 380 -39.85 10.56 -21.34
CA PRO A 380 -38.72 9.75 -20.93
C PRO A 380 -37.75 10.58 -20.09
N VAL A 381 -37.32 10.03 -18.95
CA VAL A 381 -36.24 10.60 -18.13
C VAL A 381 -34.94 9.98 -18.60
N GLU A 382 -34.13 10.78 -19.30
CA GLU A 382 -32.84 10.36 -19.84
C GLU A 382 -31.84 10.03 -18.72
N VAL A 383 -30.98 9.06 -18.98
CA VAL A 383 -29.85 8.68 -18.12
C VAL A 383 -28.59 9.23 -18.77
N GLU A 384 -27.64 9.72 -17.97
CA GLU A 384 -26.35 10.16 -18.48
C GLU A 384 -25.68 9.06 -19.32
N GLU A 385 -25.08 9.47 -20.45
CA GLU A 385 -24.33 8.55 -21.29
C GLU A 385 -23.10 8.04 -20.54
N MET A 386 -23.00 6.72 -20.44
CA MET A 386 -21.86 6.09 -19.79
C MET A 386 -20.64 6.12 -20.72
N SER A 387 -19.50 6.55 -20.18
CA SER A 387 -18.22 6.61 -20.91
C SER A 387 -17.59 5.22 -21.06
N ASP A 388 -17.15 4.92 -22.29
CA ASP A 388 -16.33 3.74 -22.58
C ASP A 388 -14.84 4.09 -22.56
N ILE A 389 -14.00 3.07 -22.34
CA ILE A 389 -12.56 3.19 -22.18
C ILE A 389 -11.85 2.18 -23.09
N GLU A 390 -10.80 2.60 -23.80
CA GLU A 390 -9.99 1.71 -24.64
C GLU A 390 -8.78 1.17 -23.88
N LEU A 391 -8.58 -0.14 -23.91
CA LEU A 391 -7.40 -0.79 -23.36
C LEU A 391 -6.31 -0.86 -24.45
N MET A 392 -5.14 -0.27 -24.19
CA MET A 392 -4.07 -0.15 -25.19
C MET A 392 -2.86 -1.03 -24.84
N ALA A 393 -2.40 -1.83 -25.80
CA ALA A 393 -1.17 -2.60 -25.70
C ALA A 393 0.04 -1.77 -26.16
N GLY A 394 1.06 -1.72 -25.31
CA GLY A 394 2.39 -1.20 -25.64
C GLY A 394 3.40 -2.34 -25.87
N ASP A 395 4.67 -2.09 -25.54
CA ASP A 395 5.74 -3.06 -25.78
C ASP A 395 5.62 -4.29 -24.88
N GLY A 396 5.98 -5.47 -25.41
CA GLY A 396 6.05 -6.71 -24.63
C GLY A 396 4.70 -7.32 -24.23
N VAL A 397 3.59 -6.85 -24.80
CA VAL A 397 2.24 -7.33 -24.51
C VAL A 397 1.39 -7.40 -25.79
N HIS A 398 0.33 -8.20 -25.77
CA HIS A 398 -0.69 -8.22 -26.82
C HIS A 398 -2.10 -8.13 -26.24
N LEU A 399 -3.04 -7.64 -27.05
CA LEU A 399 -4.48 -7.62 -26.75
C LEU A 399 -5.13 -8.95 -27.16
N SER A 400 -6.15 -9.36 -26.41
CA SER A 400 -7.09 -10.41 -26.79
C SER A 400 -7.87 -10.06 -28.07
N GLU A 401 -8.45 -11.07 -28.72
CA GLU A 401 -9.26 -10.88 -29.94
C GLU A 401 -10.44 -9.91 -29.72
N ASP A 402 -11.04 -9.93 -28.53
CA ASP A 402 -12.14 -9.05 -28.14
C ASP A 402 -11.67 -7.68 -27.61
N LYS A 403 -10.36 -7.44 -27.56
CA LYS A 403 -9.70 -6.21 -27.08
C LYS A 403 -10.04 -5.82 -25.63
N ASN A 404 -10.53 -6.76 -24.82
CA ASN A 404 -10.84 -6.50 -23.42
C ASN A 404 -9.74 -6.94 -22.45
N GLN A 405 -8.75 -7.71 -22.91
CA GLN A 405 -7.72 -8.29 -22.06
C GLN A 405 -6.33 -8.05 -22.65
N ILE A 406 -5.34 -7.80 -21.79
CA ILE A 406 -3.93 -7.70 -22.17
C ILE A 406 -3.13 -8.83 -21.53
N TYR A 407 -2.33 -9.51 -22.34
CA TYR A 407 -1.43 -10.59 -21.93
C TYR A 407 0.03 -10.23 -22.17
N ALA A 408 0.92 -10.72 -21.31
CA ALA A 408 2.36 -10.57 -21.47
C ALA A 408 2.92 -11.46 -22.60
N ASP A 409 3.73 -10.90 -23.50
CA ASP A 409 4.46 -11.66 -24.53
C ASP A 409 5.86 -12.09 -24.10
N ILE A 410 6.38 -11.44 -23.06
CA ILE A 410 7.71 -11.66 -22.49
C ILE A 410 7.63 -11.69 -20.96
N ASP A 411 8.64 -12.28 -20.33
CA ASP A 411 8.84 -12.18 -18.89
C ASP A 411 9.42 -10.79 -18.55
N GLY A 412 8.96 -10.14 -17.49
CA GLY A 412 9.51 -8.84 -17.12
C GLY A 412 8.69 -7.98 -16.16
N TYR A 413 9.04 -6.69 -16.11
CA TYR A 413 8.40 -5.66 -15.29
C TYR A 413 7.17 -5.09 -16.02
N PRO A 414 5.94 -5.28 -15.49
CA PRO A 414 4.75 -4.65 -16.03
C PRO A 414 4.69 -3.17 -15.63
N ASN A 415 4.29 -2.32 -16.55
CA ASN A 415 4.13 -0.89 -16.33
C ASN A 415 2.86 -0.39 -17.01
N ALA A 416 2.06 0.40 -16.30
CA ALA A 416 0.93 1.13 -16.86
C ALA A 416 1.24 2.62 -16.89
N ARG A 417 1.30 3.21 -18.10
CA ARG A 417 1.53 4.65 -18.28
C ARG A 417 0.22 5.44 -18.21
N LEU A 418 0.33 6.75 -18.01
CA LEU A 418 -0.79 7.68 -18.24
C LEU A 418 -1.35 7.46 -19.66
N GLY A 419 -2.67 7.30 -19.77
CA GLY A 419 -3.34 6.92 -21.02
C GLY A 419 -3.63 5.43 -21.18
N GLN A 420 -3.52 4.63 -20.10
CA GLN A 420 -3.96 3.22 -20.04
C GLN A 420 -3.22 2.27 -21.00
N VAL A 421 -2.00 2.66 -21.39
CA VAL A 421 -1.09 1.81 -22.15
C VAL A 421 -0.35 0.90 -21.18
N VAL A 422 -0.54 -0.41 -21.33
CA VAL A 422 0.18 -1.43 -20.56
C VAL A 422 1.37 -1.92 -21.36
N SER A 423 2.53 -2.07 -20.72
CA SER A 423 3.74 -2.62 -21.35
C SER A 423 4.48 -3.53 -20.38
N VAL A 424 5.27 -4.44 -20.90
CA VAL A 424 6.20 -5.28 -20.12
C VAL A 424 7.61 -5.06 -20.65
N TYR A 425 8.56 -4.78 -19.75
CA TYR A 425 9.97 -4.61 -20.09
C TYR A 425 10.79 -5.78 -19.53
N PRO A 426 11.77 -6.32 -20.29
CA PRO A 426 12.57 -7.48 -19.87
C PRO A 426 13.54 -7.18 -18.70
N GLY A 427 13.75 -5.90 -18.38
CA GLY A 427 14.64 -5.43 -17.34
C GLY A 427 14.04 -4.25 -16.58
N LEU A 428 14.58 -4.00 -15.39
CA LEU A 428 14.20 -2.88 -14.54
C LEU A 428 15.19 -1.73 -14.72
N ASP A 429 14.72 -0.58 -15.20
CA ASP A 429 15.53 0.63 -15.37
C ASP A 429 15.22 1.65 -14.25
N ILE A 430 16.20 1.85 -13.36
CA ILE A 430 16.16 2.82 -12.27
C ILE A 430 16.94 4.05 -12.70
N LYS A 431 16.22 5.12 -13.04
CA LYS A 431 16.79 6.39 -13.52
C LYS A 431 17.62 7.15 -12.48
N GLY A 432 17.39 6.89 -11.20
CA GLY A 432 18.09 7.53 -10.09
C GLY A 432 18.99 6.59 -9.32
N ASP A 433 19.19 6.93 -8.05
CA ASP A 433 19.96 6.14 -7.11
C ASP A 433 19.11 5.04 -6.47
N VAL A 434 19.73 3.90 -6.15
CA VAL A 434 19.12 2.96 -5.21
C VAL A 434 19.37 3.46 -3.79
N GLY A 435 18.34 4.04 -3.18
CA GLY A 435 18.40 4.71 -1.89
C GLY A 435 17.05 4.70 -1.16
N TYR A 436 16.82 5.66 -0.26
CA TYR A 436 15.60 5.70 0.54
C TYR A 436 14.32 5.85 -0.31
N GLU A 437 14.41 6.50 -1.47
CA GLU A 437 13.29 6.70 -2.39
C GLU A 437 12.89 5.42 -3.11
N THR A 438 13.87 4.58 -3.49
CA THR A 438 13.63 3.30 -4.19
C THR A 438 13.46 2.12 -3.24
N GLY A 439 14.11 2.15 -2.08
CA GLY A 439 14.24 1.02 -1.18
C GLY A 439 15.19 -0.06 -1.72
N HIS A 440 15.14 -1.24 -1.10
CA HIS A 440 15.76 -2.47 -1.59
C HIS A 440 15.13 -2.89 -2.91
N VAL A 441 15.96 -3.34 -3.84
CA VAL A 441 15.53 -3.75 -5.17
C VAL A 441 15.64 -5.26 -5.27
N VAL A 442 14.51 -5.92 -5.45
CA VAL A 442 14.45 -7.36 -5.71
C VAL A 442 13.66 -7.55 -6.99
N PHE A 443 14.35 -7.98 -8.05
CA PHE A 443 13.77 -8.12 -9.38
C PHE A 443 14.38 -9.30 -10.12
N ASP A 444 13.55 -10.23 -10.60
CA ASP A 444 13.99 -11.44 -11.29
C ASP A 444 14.32 -11.16 -12.78
N GLY A 445 15.33 -10.32 -13.00
CA GLY A 445 15.79 -9.96 -14.34
C GLY A 445 17.05 -9.09 -14.32
N HIS A 446 17.37 -8.47 -15.45
CA HIS A 446 18.44 -7.47 -15.52
C HIS A 446 17.99 -6.17 -14.84
N ILE A 447 18.83 -5.66 -13.95
CA ILE A 447 18.61 -4.39 -13.24
C ILE A 447 19.64 -3.39 -13.77
N LYS A 448 19.15 -2.28 -14.30
CA LYS A 448 19.96 -1.15 -14.71
C LYS A 448 19.73 0.01 -13.75
N VAL A 449 20.80 0.45 -13.09
CA VAL A 449 20.80 1.63 -12.23
C VAL A 449 21.64 2.71 -12.91
N GLU A 450 20.99 3.78 -13.36
CA GLU A 450 21.69 4.91 -13.98
C GLU A 450 22.46 5.76 -12.95
N GLY A 451 22.03 5.72 -11.68
CA GLY A 451 22.70 6.36 -10.55
C GLY A 451 23.57 5.42 -9.70
N ILE A 452 23.63 5.72 -8.41
CA ILE A 452 24.48 5.06 -7.40
C ILE A 452 23.64 4.11 -6.54
N VAL A 453 24.17 2.92 -6.26
CA VAL A 453 23.64 2.08 -5.19
C VAL A 453 24.21 2.56 -3.85
N LYS A 454 23.37 3.16 -3.00
CA LYS A 454 23.76 3.79 -1.74
C LYS A 454 24.00 2.78 -0.62
N GLU A 455 24.60 3.27 0.46
CA GLU A 455 25.03 2.46 1.58
C GLU A 455 23.86 1.81 2.32
N GLY A 456 24.02 0.53 2.62
CA GLY A 456 23.03 -0.25 3.37
C GLY A 456 21.76 -0.57 2.58
N PHE A 457 21.80 -0.47 1.24
CA PHE A 457 20.75 -0.95 0.34
C PHE A 457 21.16 -2.26 -0.32
N LYS A 458 20.15 -3.12 -0.56
CA LYS A 458 20.32 -4.44 -1.15
C LYS A 458 19.71 -4.48 -2.54
N VAL A 459 20.45 -5.07 -3.48
CA VAL A 459 20.00 -5.30 -4.85
C VAL A 459 20.12 -6.79 -5.15
N LYS A 460 18.99 -7.42 -5.50
CA LYS A 460 18.91 -8.84 -5.89
C LYS A 460 18.27 -8.98 -7.26
N GLY A 461 18.90 -9.75 -8.14
CA GLY A 461 18.34 -10.07 -9.44
C GLY A 461 19.19 -10.99 -10.29
N THR A 462 18.90 -11.08 -11.59
CA THR A 462 19.67 -11.93 -12.50
C THR A 462 21.01 -11.30 -12.85
N SER A 463 21.04 -10.01 -13.15
CA SER A 463 22.27 -9.28 -13.47
C SER A 463 22.12 -7.81 -13.14
N LEU A 464 23.25 -7.11 -12.95
CA LEU A 464 23.25 -5.71 -12.55
C LEU A 464 24.18 -4.89 -13.44
N SER A 465 23.69 -3.75 -13.89
CA SER A 465 24.51 -2.67 -14.46
C SER A 465 24.29 -1.40 -13.65
N ALA A 466 25.36 -0.82 -13.10
CA ALA A 466 25.27 0.39 -12.27
C ALA A 466 26.37 1.40 -12.63
N GLN A 467 26.13 2.68 -12.35
CA GLN A 467 27.18 3.69 -12.51
C GLN A 467 28.21 3.58 -11.39
N GLU A 468 27.78 3.48 -10.13
CA GLU A 468 28.67 3.29 -8.98
C GLU A 468 27.95 2.51 -7.86
N ILE A 469 28.72 1.81 -7.02
CA ILE A 469 28.20 1.08 -5.86
C ILE A 469 28.97 1.51 -4.61
N VAL A 470 28.27 2.09 -3.63
CA VAL A 470 28.87 2.65 -2.42
C VAL A 470 28.15 2.10 -1.20
N GLY A 471 28.81 1.21 -0.46
CA GLY A 471 28.25 0.57 0.74
C GLY A 471 27.07 -0.38 0.49
N GLY A 472 26.87 -0.81 -0.76
CA GLY A 472 25.73 -1.65 -1.17
C GLY A 472 25.97 -3.15 -0.96
N GLU A 473 24.89 -3.91 -0.83
CA GLU A 473 24.91 -5.38 -0.88
C GLU A 473 24.28 -5.87 -2.19
N ILE A 474 25.08 -6.52 -3.04
CA ILE A 474 24.64 -7.02 -4.34
C ILE A 474 24.66 -8.55 -4.31
N ASP A 475 23.56 -9.17 -4.75
CA ASP A 475 23.42 -10.62 -4.84
C ASP A 475 22.74 -10.99 -6.16
N VAL A 476 23.52 -11.41 -7.15
CA VAL A 476 23.01 -11.70 -8.50
C VAL A 476 23.45 -13.07 -9.04
N SER A 477 22.60 -13.69 -9.86
CA SER A 477 22.91 -14.99 -10.48
C SER A 477 23.73 -14.90 -11.77
N GLY A 478 24.02 -13.70 -12.26
CA GLY A 478 24.72 -13.44 -13.52
C GLY A 478 25.85 -12.44 -13.32
N ASP A 479 26.08 -11.60 -14.32
CA ASP A 479 27.18 -10.63 -14.31
C ASP A 479 26.81 -9.33 -13.58
N VAL A 480 27.83 -8.69 -12.99
CA VAL A 480 27.76 -7.33 -12.45
C VAL A 480 28.72 -6.44 -13.23
N VAL A 481 28.19 -5.37 -13.82
CA VAL A 481 28.96 -4.38 -14.56
C VAL A 481 28.81 -3.03 -13.88
N VAL A 482 29.91 -2.46 -13.42
CA VAL A 482 29.95 -1.14 -12.79
C VAL A 482 30.84 -0.22 -13.61
N TYR A 483 30.26 0.79 -14.25
CA TYR A 483 31.04 1.67 -15.14
C TYR A 483 32.06 2.53 -14.36
N GLY A 484 31.68 2.95 -13.15
CA GLY A 484 32.54 3.59 -12.16
C GLY A 484 33.20 2.54 -11.28
N GLY A 485 32.99 2.59 -9.97
CA GLY A 485 33.58 1.59 -9.10
C GLY A 485 32.79 1.24 -7.86
N ILE A 486 33.42 0.36 -7.09
CA ILE A 486 32.79 -0.35 -5.99
C ILE A 486 33.55 0.03 -4.73
N ILE A 487 32.86 0.68 -3.80
CA ILE A 487 33.46 1.23 -2.58
C ILE A 487 32.69 0.68 -1.38
N GLY A 488 33.37 0.11 -0.39
CA GLY A 488 32.73 -0.29 0.87
C GLY A 488 31.66 -1.38 0.74
N SER A 489 31.59 -2.08 -0.38
CA SER A 489 30.42 -2.89 -0.76
C SER A 489 30.68 -4.38 -0.66
N THR A 490 29.61 -5.17 -0.52
CA THR A 490 29.67 -6.63 -0.58
C THR A 490 28.95 -7.12 -1.84
N ILE A 491 29.69 -7.79 -2.72
CA ILE A 491 29.17 -8.30 -3.99
C ILE A 491 29.26 -9.83 -3.99
N LYS A 492 28.13 -10.47 -4.28
CA LYS A 492 28.02 -11.88 -4.60
C LYS A 492 27.45 -12.01 -6.01
N ALA A 493 28.20 -12.64 -6.90
CA ALA A 493 27.73 -12.87 -8.27
C ALA A 493 28.11 -14.27 -8.75
N GLN A 494 27.20 -14.98 -9.43
CA GLN A 494 27.56 -16.25 -10.07
C GLN A 494 28.28 -16.05 -11.41
N GLY A 495 28.13 -14.87 -12.04
CA GLY A 495 28.88 -14.49 -13.24
C GLY A 495 30.18 -13.76 -12.92
N ASN A 496 30.56 -12.87 -13.83
CA ASN A 496 31.74 -12.01 -13.79
C ASN A 496 31.42 -10.67 -13.11
N VAL A 497 32.45 -10.03 -12.59
CA VAL A 497 32.38 -8.65 -12.11
C VAL A 497 33.36 -7.79 -12.92
N ASP A 498 32.83 -6.75 -13.55
CA ASP A 498 33.60 -5.71 -14.25
C ASP A 498 33.42 -4.37 -13.54
N ALA A 499 34.52 -3.71 -13.19
CA ALA A 499 34.50 -2.37 -12.62
C ALA A 499 35.77 -1.57 -12.91
N MET A 500 35.70 -0.25 -12.84
CA MET A 500 36.90 0.59 -13.02
C MET A 500 37.80 0.58 -11.77
N TYR A 501 37.22 0.57 -10.57
CA TYR A 501 37.97 0.52 -9.30
C TYR A 501 37.22 -0.28 -8.22
N LEU A 502 38.00 -0.90 -7.34
CA LEU A 502 37.51 -1.66 -6.19
C LEU A 502 38.21 -1.17 -4.92
N ARG A 503 37.46 -0.67 -3.92
CA ARG A 503 38.02 -0.14 -2.68
C ARG A 503 37.26 -0.63 -1.45
N ASN A 504 37.97 -1.07 -0.42
CA ASN A 504 37.40 -1.50 0.86
C ASN A 504 36.18 -2.44 0.70
N SER A 505 36.22 -3.34 -0.28
CA SER A 505 35.05 -4.13 -0.70
C SER A 505 35.32 -5.62 -0.61
N LYS A 506 34.24 -6.41 -0.46
CA LYS A 506 34.27 -7.87 -0.43
C LYS A 506 33.55 -8.40 -1.66
N VAL A 507 34.28 -9.08 -2.53
CA VAL A 507 33.75 -9.60 -3.80
C VAL A 507 33.88 -11.12 -3.81
N ALA A 508 32.77 -11.83 -3.97
CA ALA A 508 32.73 -13.28 -4.09
C ALA A 508 32.04 -13.65 -5.40
N VAL A 509 32.79 -14.28 -6.31
CA VAL A 509 32.31 -14.59 -7.65
C VAL A 509 32.67 -15.99 -8.10
N TYR A 510 31.80 -16.61 -8.88
CA TYR A 510 32.10 -17.87 -9.57
C TYR A 510 32.79 -17.64 -10.93
N GLY A 511 32.61 -16.46 -11.54
CA GLY A 511 33.29 -16.03 -12.77
C GLY A 511 34.60 -15.29 -12.53
N ASN A 512 34.98 -14.48 -13.52
CA ASN A 512 36.19 -13.65 -13.51
C ASN A 512 35.93 -12.30 -12.85
N VAL A 513 36.99 -11.69 -12.30
CA VAL A 513 37.00 -10.31 -11.83
C VAL A 513 37.89 -9.49 -12.75
N ILE A 514 37.33 -8.47 -13.39
CA ILE A 514 38.01 -7.60 -14.34
C ILE A 514 37.96 -6.18 -13.77
N ILE A 515 39.13 -5.62 -13.48
CA ILE A 515 39.24 -4.27 -12.92
C ILE A 515 40.12 -3.40 -13.81
N GLY A 516 39.59 -2.23 -14.18
CA GLY A 516 40.26 -1.33 -15.13
C GLY A 516 41.50 -0.63 -14.55
N LYS A 517 41.40 -0.04 -13.36
CA LYS A 517 42.43 0.86 -12.79
C LYS A 517 43.03 0.42 -11.48
N GLN A 518 42.24 0.08 -10.45
CA GLN A 518 42.83 -0.15 -9.13
C GLN A 518 41.97 -1.05 -8.24
N ILE A 519 42.64 -1.91 -7.47
CA ILE A 519 42.09 -2.66 -6.35
C ILE A 519 42.82 -2.21 -5.08
N SER A 520 42.10 -1.78 -4.04
CA SER A 520 42.69 -1.34 -2.78
C SER A 520 41.91 -1.82 -1.56
N ASP A 521 42.61 -2.29 -0.53
CA ASP A 521 42.04 -2.69 0.76
C ASP A 521 40.85 -3.65 0.66
N SER A 522 40.86 -4.53 -0.34
CA SER A 522 39.71 -5.35 -0.69
C SER A 522 39.98 -6.84 -0.58
N THR A 523 38.92 -7.62 -0.36
CA THR A 523 38.97 -9.08 -0.34
C THR A 523 38.22 -9.64 -1.53
N ILE A 524 38.89 -10.42 -2.37
CA ILE A 524 38.34 -10.98 -3.60
C ILE A 524 38.46 -12.51 -3.56
N LEU A 525 37.33 -13.19 -3.75
CA LEU A 525 37.23 -14.63 -3.86
C LEU A 525 36.63 -14.95 -5.23
N SER A 526 37.45 -15.44 -6.16
CA SER A 526 37.04 -15.75 -7.53
C SER A 526 37.35 -17.21 -7.87
N SER A 527 36.34 -17.94 -8.34
CA SER A 527 36.51 -19.26 -8.96
C SER A 527 37.01 -19.17 -10.41
N GLY A 528 37.11 -17.96 -10.96
CA GLY A 528 37.72 -17.62 -12.24
C GLY A 528 39.12 -16.98 -12.09
N ALA A 529 39.45 -16.09 -13.02
CA ALA A 529 40.69 -15.32 -13.03
C ALA A 529 40.46 -13.89 -12.52
N CYS A 530 41.50 -13.28 -11.95
CA CYS A 530 41.50 -11.86 -11.61
C CYS A 530 42.41 -11.09 -12.58
N HIS A 531 41.85 -10.07 -13.24
CA HIS A 531 42.51 -9.29 -14.28
C HIS A 531 42.50 -7.80 -13.97
N VAL A 532 43.70 -7.23 -13.81
CA VAL A 532 43.96 -5.81 -13.54
C VAL A 532 45.00 -5.30 -14.53
N LEU A 533 44.72 -5.46 -15.83
CA LEU A 533 45.71 -5.39 -16.91
C LEU A 533 46.43 -4.04 -17.01
N ASN A 534 45.76 -2.94 -16.64
CA ASN A 534 46.30 -1.59 -16.72
C ASN A 534 46.34 -0.89 -15.36
N GLY A 535 46.24 -1.65 -14.27
CA GLY A 535 45.98 -1.12 -12.95
C GLY A 535 46.90 -1.62 -11.85
N LEU A 536 46.64 -1.13 -10.64
CA LEU A 536 47.44 -1.38 -9.44
C LEU A 536 46.63 -2.16 -8.40
N ILE A 537 47.26 -3.14 -7.75
CA ILE A 537 46.68 -3.87 -6.60
C ILE A 537 47.40 -3.43 -5.31
N VAL A 538 46.67 -2.95 -4.31
CA VAL A 538 47.24 -2.40 -3.06
C VAL A 538 46.56 -3.03 -1.85
N SER A 539 47.33 -3.47 -0.85
CA SER A 539 46.80 -3.89 0.47
C SER A 539 45.60 -4.84 0.41
N SER A 540 45.58 -5.77 -0.56
CA SER A 540 44.40 -6.59 -0.87
C SER A 540 44.68 -8.09 -0.70
N ASP A 541 43.62 -8.83 -0.38
CA ASP A 541 43.62 -10.31 -0.29
C ASP A 541 42.81 -10.87 -1.46
N ILE A 542 43.50 -11.50 -2.41
CA ILE A 542 42.91 -11.96 -3.68
C ILE A 542 43.15 -13.46 -3.81
N SER A 543 42.06 -14.22 -3.92
CA SER A 543 42.08 -15.63 -4.29
C SER A 543 41.44 -15.80 -5.66
N ALA A 544 42.19 -16.31 -6.63
CA ALA A 544 41.70 -16.57 -7.98
C ALA A 544 42.13 -17.97 -8.45
N LYS A 545 41.15 -18.84 -8.74
CA LYS A 545 41.43 -20.21 -9.18
C LYS A 545 42.17 -20.27 -10.51
N LYS A 546 41.87 -19.38 -11.46
CA LYS A 546 42.47 -19.31 -12.81
C LYS A 546 43.56 -18.24 -12.94
N GLY A 547 44.26 -17.95 -11.84
CA GLY A 547 45.42 -17.08 -11.84
C GLY A 547 45.09 -15.60 -11.75
N ILE A 548 46.14 -14.80 -11.59
CA ILE A 548 46.06 -13.34 -11.41
C ILE A 548 46.94 -12.68 -12.47
N ARG A 549 46.40 -11.68 -13.17
CA ARG A 549 47.17 -10.84 -14.11
C ARG A 549 47.01 -9.39 -13.72
N ALA A 550 48.10 -8.70 -13.46
CA ALA A 550 48.08 -7.29 -13.11
C ALA A 550 49.23 -6.53 -13.76
N LYS A 551 49.09 -5.22 -13.92
CA LYS A 551 50.22 -4.37 -14.26
C LYS A 551 51.15 -4.22 -13.06
N ASP A 552 50.67 -3.58 -12.00
CA ASP A 552 51.45 -3.33 -10.80
C ASP A 552 50.78 -3.96 -9.56
N ILE A 553 51.58 -4.50 -8.66
CA ILE A 553 51.13 -5.14 -7.41
C ILE A 553 51.96 -4.58 -6.25
N GLY A 554 51.30 -3.82 -5.38
CA GLY A 554 51.87 -3.22 -4.19
C GLY A 554 52.56 -1.90 -4.45
N THR A 555 52.74 -1.14 -3.38
CA THR A 555 53.57 0.07 -3.33
C THR A 555 54.44 0.03 -2.09
N ASP A 556 55.56 0.76 -2.10
CA ASP A 556 56.55 0.77 -1.02
C ASP A 556 55.98 1.21 0.34
N MET A 557 54.89 2.00 0.32
CA MET A 557 54.25 2.57 1.51
C MET A 557 53.02 1.77 1.98
N SER A 558 52.57 0.78 1.20
CA SER A 558 51.33 0.05 1.47
C SER A 558 51.55 -1.23 2.26
N SER A 559 50.50 -1.68 2.95
CA SER A 559 50.48 -3.02 3.53
C SER A 559 50.66 -4.10 2.44
N PRO A 560 51.38 -5.21 2.73
CA PRO A 560 51.64 -6.23 1.72
C PRO A 560 50.37 -6.91 1.22
N ASN A 561 50.34 -7.24 -0.07
CA ASN A 561 49.26 -8.00 -0.67
C ASN A 561 49.34 -9.49 -0.32
N ARG A 562 48.20 -10.17 -0.28
CA ARG A 562 48.08 -11.63 -0.14
C ARG A 562 47.42 -12.19 -1.39
N LEU A 563 48.15 -12.96 -2.18
CA LEU A 563 47.70 -13.46 -3.47
C LEU A 563 47.67 -14.98 -3.45
N ARG A 564 46.52 -15.57 -3.76
CA ARG A 564 46.32 -17.02 -3.77
C ARG A 564 45.84 -17.47 -5.15
N VAL A 565 46.52 -18.46 -5.72
CA VAL A 565 46.24 -18.98 -7.06
C VAL A 565 46.14 -20.49 -7.10
N GLY A 566 45.34 -21.01 -8.03
CA GLY A 566 45.16 -22.44 -8.26
C GLY A 566 44.21 -23.17 -7.31
N VAL A 567 43.78 -22.53 -6.22
CA VAL A 567 42.77 -23.06 -5.29
C VAL A 567 41.53 -22.17 -5.26
N ASP A 568 40.37 -22.80 -5.12
CA ASP A 568 39.07 -22.15 -5.14
C ASP A 568 38.58 -21.87 -3.71
N ARG A 569 39.11 -20.81 -3.10
CA ARG A 569 38.74 -20.43 -1.75
C ARG A 569 37.27 -20.03 -1.62
N HIS A 570 36.65 -19.55 -2.70
CA HIS A 570 35.22 -19.21 -2.70
C HIS A 570 34.40 -20.47 -2.44
N VAL A 571 34.62 -21.51 -3.23
CA VAL A 571 33.95 -22.80 -3.10
C VAL A 571 34.26 -23.49 -1.78
N GLU A 572 35.51 -23.47 -1.32
CA GLU A 572 35.89 -24.02 0.00
C GLU A 572 35.08 -23.40 1.14
N MET A 573 34.96 -22.07 1.15
CA MET A 573 34.20 -21.35 2.16
C MET A 573 32.70 -21.65 2.06
N GLU A 574 32.15 -21.77 0.85
CA GLU A 574 30.73 -22.06 0.67
C GLU A 574 30.38 -23.49 1.10
N ILE A 575 31.24 -24.46 0.77
CA ILE A 575 31.10 -25.85 1.24
C ILE A 575 31.11 -25.91 2.77
N GLU A 576 31.99 -25.15 3.43
CA GLU A 576 32.08 -25.17 4.89
C GLU A 576 30.83 -24.56 5.54
N ARG A 577 30.25 -23.50 4.95
CA ARG A 577 28.94 -22.96 5.38
C ARG A 577 27.84 -24.00 5.24
N ILE A 578 27.77 -24.69 4.10
CA ILE A 578 26.76 -25.73 3.87
C ILE A 578 26.94 -26.89 4.86
N ARG A 579 28.19 -27.31 5.14
CA ARG A 579 28.48 -28.34 6.15
C ARG A 579 28.01 -27.93 7.54
N GLN A 580 28.25 -26.68 7.94
CA GLN A 580 27.79 -26.16 9.21
C GLN A 580 26.25 -26.18 9.30
N ALA A 581 25.55 -25.71 8.27
CA ALA A 581 24.09 -25.73 8.23
C ALA A 581 23.51 -27.16 8.29
N ILE A 582 24.14 -28.12 7.61
CA ILE A 582 23.77 -29.54 7.69
C ILE A 582 23.97 -30.08 9.11
N SER A 583 25.07 -29.71 9.77
CA SER A 583 25.36 -30.13 11.15
C SER A 583 24.28 -29.64 12.13
N GLU A 584 23.90 -28.36 12.02
CA GLU A 584 22.84 -27.76 12.85
C GLU A 584 21.49 -28.49 12.67
N LYS A 585 21.12 -28.80 11.43
CA LYS A 585 19.89 -29.54 11.12
C LYS A 585 19.93 -30.99 11.60
N LYS A 586 21.10 -31.65 11.54
CA LYS A 586 21.29 -32.99 12.11
C LYS A 586 21.10 -33.01 13.63
N ASN A 587 21.65 -32.01 14.33
CA ASN A 587 21.44 -31.88 15.77
C ASN A 587 19.95 -31.68 16.12
N LEU A 588 19.22 -30.89 15.33
CA LEU A 588 17.78 -30.71 15.50
C LEU A 588 17.01 -32.02 15.28
N ARG A 589 17.37 -32.78 14.24
CA ARG A 589 16.78 -34.10 13.97
C ARG A 589 17.01 -35.07 15.13
N GLU A 590 18.22 -35.10 15.69
CA GLU A 590 18.55 -35.94 16.84
C GLU A 590 17.73 -35.55 18.08
N ALA A 591 17.55 -34.25 18.34
CA ALA A 591 16.70 -33.77 19.43
C ALA A 591 15.23 -34.20 19.26
N LEU A 592 14.67 -34.08 18.05
CA LEU A 592 13.31 -34.55 17.75
C LEU A 592 13.17 -36.06 17.89
N ALA A 593 14.18 -36.83 17.48
CA ALA A 593 14.19 -38.28 17.65
C ALA A 593 14.20 -38.70 19.13
N GLN A 594 14.94 -37.98 19.98
CA GLN A 594 14.92 -38.20 21.43
C GLN A 594 13.57 -37.85 22.07
N GLU A 595 12.92 -36.79 21.61
CA GLU A 595 11.56 -36.43 22.05
C GLU A 595 10.55 -37.52 21.66
N LEU A 596 10.65 -38.02 20.42
CA LEU A 596 9.81 -39.11 19.92
C LEU A 596 10.00 -40.39 20.74
N GLN A 597 11.25 -40.73 21.10
CA GLN A 597 11.53 -41.88 21.97
C GLN A 597 10.88 -41.74 23.36
N LYS A 598 10.93 -40.54 23.97
CA LYS A 598 10.26 -40.29 25.27
C LYS A 598 8.75 -40.46 25.15
N ILE A 599 8.15 -39.94 24.08
CA ILE A 599 6.71 -40.08 23.84
C ILE A 599 6.33 -41.54 23.63
N ASP A 600 7.11 -42.30 22.87
CA ASP A 600 6.88 -43.73 22.64
C ASP A 600 6.94 -44.53 23.95
N THR A 601 7.92 -44.23 24.83
CA THR A 601 7.97 -44.86 26.16
C THR A 601 6.75 -44.54 27.03
N ASN A 602 6.22 -43.31 26.94
CA ASN A 602 5.01 -42.91 27.65
C ASN A 602 3.74 -43.53 27.04
N LEU A 603 3.69 -43.68 25.72
CA LEU A 603 2.58 -44.35 25.04
C LEU A 603 2.51 -45.83 25.45
N ASN A 604 3.67 -46.50 25.51
CA ASN A 604 3.77 -47.89 25.98
C ASN A 604 3.30 -48.06 27.43
N SER A 605 3.56 -47.08 28.32
CA SER A 605 3.02 -47.14 29.69
C SER A 605 1.50 -46.95 29.72
N VAL A 606 0.94 -46.08 28.89
CA VAL A 606 -0.52 -45.92 28.73
C VAL A 606 -1.17 -47.21 28.22
N TYR A 607 -0.58 -47.89 27.24
CA TYR A 607 -1.08 -49.18 26.75
C TYR A 607 -1.16 -50.25 27.85
N ASN A 608 -0.15 -50.33 28.72
CA ASN A 608 -0.15 -51.26 29.84
C ASN A 608 -1.30 -50.96 30.82
N VAL A 609 -1.54 -49.68 31.14
CA VAL A 609 -2.63 -49.28 32.05
C VAL A 609 -4.00 -49.58 31.41
N ILE A 610 -4.18 -49.32 30.12
CA ILE A 610 -5.42 -49.67 29.39
C ILE A 610 -5.70 -51.17 29.48
N ALA A 611 -4.67 -52.02 29.30
CA ALA A 611 -4.81 -53.46 29.42
C ALA A 611 -5.21 -53.90 30.84
N GLU A 612 -4.60 -53.32 31.88
CA GLU A 612 -4.97 -53.58 33.28
C GLU A 612 -6.42 -53.15 33.60
N MET A 613 -6.84 -51.99 33.11
CA MET A 613 -8.21 -51.47 33.31
C MET A 613 -9.26 -52.30 32.58
N ALA A 614 -8.96 -52.82 31.38
CA ALA A 614 -9.83 -53.74 30.66
C ALA A 614 -10.05 -55.04 31.44
N HIS A 615 -8.97 -55.66 31.96
CA HIS A 615 -9.08 -56.83 32.84
C HIS A 615 -9.82 -56.54 34.16
N PHE A 616 -9.72 -55.32 34.67
CA PHE A 616 -10.50 -54.89 35.83
C PHE A 616 -12.00 -54.76 35.48
N GLN A 617 -12.33 -54.20 34.32
CA GLN A 617 -13.71 -54.07 33.83
C GLN A 617 -14.38 -55.45 33.68
N ASP A 618 -13.69 -56.41 33.05
CA ASP A 618 -14.20 -57.78 32.88
C ASP A 618 -14.53 -58.44 34.23
N ARG A 619 -13.67 -58.25 35.24
CA ARG A 619 -13.89 -58.77 36.59
C ARG A 619 -15.08 -58.10 37.29
N ILE A 620 -15.29 -56.81 37.09
CA ILE A 620 -16.44 -56.09 37.66
C ILE A 620 -17.74 -56.55 36.98
N LEU A 621 -17.74 -56.66 35.66
CA LEU A 621 -18.91 -57.11 34.89
C LEU A 621 -19.34 -58.53 35.28
N HIS A 622 -18.39 -59.46 35.43
CA HIS A 622 -18.70 -60.81 35.90
C HIS A 622 -19.28 -60.81 37.33
N LYS A 623 -18.81 -59.92 38.22
CA LYS A 623 -19.42 -59.75 39.55
C LYS A 623 -20.83 -59.16 39.47
N LYS A 624 -21.07 -58.22 38.55
CA LYS A 624 -22.39 -57.64 38.28
C LYS A 624 -23.38 -58.73 37.89
N GLU A 625 -23.03 -59.58 36.93
CA GLU A 625 -23.85 -60.71 36.47
C GLU A 625 -24.19 -61.67 37.62
N ALA A 626 -23.20 -62.04 38.44
CA ALA A 626 -23.41 -62.91 39.59
C ALA A 626 -24.38 -62.33 40.65
N ILE A 627 -24.32 -61.01 40.89
CA ILE A 627 -25.25 -60.32 41.80
C ILE A 627 -26.64 -60.21 41.18
N MET A 628 -26.76 -59.92 39.88
CA MET A 628 -28.04 -59.89 39.16
C MET A 628 -28.75 -61.24 39.21
N GLU A 629 -28.06 -62.35 38.97
CA GLU A 629 -28.63 -63.70 39.14
C GLU A 629 -29.13 -63.93 40.57
N THR A 630 -28.40 -63.41 41.56
CA THR A 630 -28.75 -63.55 42.97
C THR A 630 -30.01 -62.75 43.30
N ILE A 631 -30.15 -61.54 42.73
CA ILE A 631 -31.37 -60.71 42.82
C ILE A 631 -32.56 -61.42 42.18
N ASP A 632 -32.40 -62.00 40.99
CA ASP A 632 -33.47 -62.75 40.30
C ASP A 632 -33.96 -63.95 41.12
N LYS A 633 -33.02 -64.69 41.74
CA LYS A 633 -33.33 -65.80 42.66
C LYS A 633 -34.08 -65.34 43.91
N PHE A 634 -33.84 -64.11 44.41
CA PHE A 634 -34.53 -63.55 45.58
C PHE A 634 -35.88 -62.89 45.22
N ASN A 635 -36.05 -62.32 44.03
CA ASN A 635 -37.32 -61.75 43.55
C ASN A 635 -38.45 -62.80 43.47
N GLN A 636 -38.11 -64.07 43.24
CA GLN A 636 -39.05 -65.19 43.22
C GLN A 636 -39.51 -65.65 44.62
N LYS A 637 -38.86 -65.21 45.73
CA LYS A 637 -39.17 -65.62 47.11
C LYS A 637 -39.31 -64.38 48.02
N SER A 638 -40.55 -63.88 48.16
CA SER A 638 -41.08 -62.84 49.08
C SER A 638 -40.11 -61.95 49.91
N LYS A 639 -40.36 -60.63 49.87
CA LYS A 639 -39.56 -59.50 50.43
C LYS A 639 -38.71 -59.86 51.67
N ASN A 640 -37.41 -59.94 51.44
CA ASN A 640 -36.42 -60.29 52.45
C ASN A 640 -35.38 -59.16 52.59
N ARG A 641 -34.88 -58.93 53.81
CA ARG A 641 -33.86 -57.89 54.13
C ARG A 641 -32.55 -58.04 53.32
N LYS A 642 -32.31 -59.25 52.77
CA LYS A 642 -31.19 -59.59 51.88
C LYS A 642 -31.31 -58.99 50.47
N LEU A 643 -32.52 -58.71 49.98
CA LEU A 643 -32.77 -58.15 48.66
C LEU A 643 -32.31 -56.68 48.59
N VAL A 644 -32.67 -55.89 49.61
CA VAL A 644 -32.18 -54.50 49.77
C VAL A 644 -30.65 -54.43 49.88
N HIS A 645 -30.01 -55.45 50.45
CA HIS A 645 -28.55 -55.50 50.54
C HIS A 645 -27.90 -55.83 49.19
N ALA A 646 -28.50 -56.73 48.40
CA ALA A 646 -28.06 -57.05 47.05
C ALA A 646 -28.27 -55.88 46.07
N GLU A 647 -29.37 -55.14 46.17
CA GLU A 647 -29.61 -53.91 45.40
C GLU A 647 -28.57 -52.82 45.69
N LYS A 648 -28.19 -52.63 46.97
CA LYS A 648 -27.10 -51.71 47.33
C LYS A 648 -25.74 -52.15 46.78
N ALA A 649 -25.44 -53.45 46.83
CA ALA A 649 -24.21 -53.99 46.26
C ALA A 649 -24.17 -53.88 44.73
N LEU A 650 -25.33 -53.99 44.06
CA LEU A 650 -25.46 -53.75 42.62
C LEU A 650 -25.18 -52.28 42.29
N GLN A 651 -25.78 -51.34 43.03
CA GLN A 651 -25.54 -49.91 42.83
C GLN A 651 -24.06 -49.55 42.99
N GLU A 652 -23.39 -50.10 44.01
CA GLU A 652 -21.95 -49.88 44.24
C GLU A 652 -21.09 -50.42 43.07
N ILE A 653 -21.46 -51.57 42.51
CA ILE A 653 -20.80 -52.11 41.31
C ILE A 653 -21.08 -51.25 40.09
N GLU A 654 -22.30 -50.73 39.92
CA GLU A 654 -22.62 -49.83 38.81
C GLU A 654 -21.86 -48.51 38.87
N ASP A 655 -21.66 -47.97 40.06
CA ASP A 655 -20.84 -46.77 40.27
C ASP A 655 -19.35 -47.08 39.98
N GLN A 656 -18.86 -48.28 40.32
CA GLN A 656 -17.50 -48.73 39.95
C GLN A 656 -17.31 -48.91 38.44
N VAL A 657 -18.31 -49.47 37.74
CA VAL A 657 -18.31 -49.61 36.26
C VAL A 657 -18.21 -48.22 35.61
N LYS A 658 -19.06 -47.28 36.03
CA LYS A 658 -19.04 -45.90 35.51
C LYS A 658 -17.70 -45.21 35.75
N ALA A 659 -17.15 -45.32 36.97
CA ALA A 659 -15.86 -44.71 37.29
C ALA A 659 -14.71 -45.31 36.46
N ASN A 660 -14.78 -46.60 36.13
CA ASN A 660 -13.80 -47.25 35.27
C ASN A 660 -13.95 -46.82 33.80
N ASP A 661 -15.17 -46.73 33.28
CA ASP A 661 -15.45 -46.23 31.93
C ASP A 661 -14.92 -44.79 31.75
N GLU A 662 -15.17 -43.90 32.71
CA GLU A 662 -14.62 -42.54 32.70
C GLU A 662 -13.08 -42.52 32.69
N THR A 663 -12.44 -43.47 33.37
CA THR A 663 -10.98 -43.57 33.39
C THR A 663 -10.44 -44.10 32.06
N MET A 664 -11.12 -45.09 31.45
CA MET A 664 -10.81 -45.60 30.12
C MET A 664 -10.91 -44.51 29.05
N ASP A 665 -11.97 -43.70 29.09
CA ASP A 665 -12.14 -42.57 28.16
C ASP A 665 -10.98 -41.57 28.25
N ARG A 666 -10.51 -41.26 29.48
CA ARG A 666 -9.34 -40.40 29.69
C ARG A 666 -8.05 -41.02 29.16
N LEU A 667 -7.88 -42.33 29.32
CA LEU A 667 -6.69 -43.05 28.81
C LEU A 667 -6.68 -43.07 27.28
N PHE A 668 -7.81 -43.34 26.63
CA PHE A 668 -7.93 -43.27 25.16
C PHE A 668 -7.71 -41.86 24.63
N ALA A 669 -8.24 -40.83 25.31
CA ALA A 669 -7.95 -39.44 24.96
C ALA A 669 -6.45 -39.12 25.07
N THR A 670 -5.78 -39.64 26.11
CA THR A 670 -4.33 -39.49 26.29
C THR A 670 -3.53 -40.24 25.23
N GLN A 671 -3.95 -41.46 24.87
CA GLN A 671 -3.36 -42.26 23.80
C GLN A 671 -3.46 -41.52 22.44
N ASN A 672 -4.64 -41.05 22.08
CA ASN A 672 -4.87 -40.29 20.84
C ASN A 672 -3.98 -39.03 20.83
N ALA A 673 -3.91 -38.29 21.93
CA ALA A 673 -3.05 -37.11 22.04
C ALA A 673 -1.55 -37.44 21.86
N TYR A 674 -1.08 -38.60 22.33
CA TYR A 674 0.30 -39.03 22.08
C TYR A 674 0.51 -39.47 20.62
N GLN A 675 -0.45 -40.17 20.01
CA GLN A 675 -0.39 -40.54 18.59
C GLN A 675 -0.34 -39.30 17.68
N ASP A 676 -1.14 -38.27 17.98
CA ASP A 676 -1.13 -36.99 17.27
C ASP A 676 0.24 -36.30 17.40
N LYS A 677 0.83 -36.30 18.59
CA LYS A 677 2.18 -35.75 18.82
C LYS A 677 3.26 -36.52 18.05
N ILE A 678 3.18 -37.85 18.02
CA ILE A 678 4.10 -38.70 17.25
C ILE A 678 3.99 -38.37 15.76
N ALA A 679 2.76 -38.25 15.23
CA ALA A 679 2.54 -37.88 13.84
C ALA A 679 3.15 -36.51 13.52
N ALA A 680 2.88 -35.50 14.36
CA ALA A 680 3.41 -34.15 14.19
C ALA A 680 4.96 -34.09 14.24
N ILE A 681 5.59 -34.82 15.16
CA ILE A 681 7.06 -34.88 15.25
C ILE A 681 7.65 -35.63 14.05
N ASN A 682 7.03 -36.73 13.60
CA ASN A 682 7.46 -37.45 12.41
C ASN A 682 7.39 -36.58 11.15
N GLU A 683 6.36 -35.75 10.99
CA GLU A 683 6.31 -34.77 9.89
C GLU A 683 7.46 -33.76 9.97
N LYS A 684 7.77 -33.24 11.17
CA LYS A 684 8.92 -32.34 11.38
C LYS A 684 10.24 -33.02 11.04
N ILE A 685 10.44 -34.28 11.46
CA ILE A 685 11.65 -35.05 11.13
C ILE A 685 11.78 -35.21 9.62
N LYS A 686 10.70 -35.58 8.92
CA LYS A 686 10.70 -35.70 7.45
C LYS A 686 11.06 -34.38 6.76
N ALA A 687 10.52 -33.25 7.23
CA ALA A 687 10.86 -31.94 6.70
C ALA A 687 12.35 -31.62 6.88
N VAL A 688 12.90 -31.86 8.07
CA VAL A 688 14.33 -31.66 8.35
C VAL A 688 15.21 -32.59 7.51
N ASP A 689 14.84 -33.86 7.34
CA ASP A 689 15.57 -34.82 6.51
C ASP A 689 15.60 -34.39 5.03
N ASN A 690 14.48 -33.86 4.50
CA ASN A 690 14.43 -33.30 3.16
C ASN A 690 15.36 -32.10 3.00
N GLU A 691 15.35 -31.14 3.93
CA GLU A 691 16.25 -29.99 3.90
C GLU A 691 17.74 -30.39 3.95
N ILE A 692 18.08 -31.41 4.75
CA ILE A 692 19.44 -31.98 4.81
C ILE A 692 19.82 -32.56 3.45
N LEU A 693 18.92 -33.33 2.84
CA LEU A 693 19.15 -33.96 1.54
C LEU A 693 19.36 -32.92 0.44
N GLU A 694 18.52 -31.89 0.38
CA GLU A 694 18.65 -30.78 -0.58
C GLU A 694 20.01 -30.09 -0.48
N ARG A 695 20.43 -29.74 0.74
CA ARG A 695 21.76 -29.14 0.99
C ARG A 695 22.92 -30.09 0.66
N ASP A 696 22.76 -31.39 0.92
CA ASP A 696 23.79 -32.38 0.55
C ASP A 696 23.91 -32.53 -0.97
N VAL A 697 22.80 -32.44 -1.70
CA VAL A 697 22.78 -32.42 -3.18
C VAL A 697 23.47 -31.16 -3.70
N GLU A 698 23.13 -29.98 -3.17
CA GLU A 698 23.76 -28.70 -3.51
C GLU A 698 25.28 -28.75 -3.29
N LYS A 699 25.74 -29.19 -2.12
CA LYS A 699 27.16 -29.35 -1.81
C LYS A 699 27.87 -30.26 -2.81
N LYS A 700 27.26 -31.40 -3.17
CA LYS A 700 27.81 -32.33 -4.16
C LYS A 700 27.87 -31.69 -5.54
N ALA A 701 26.86 -30.92 -5.94
CA ALA A 701 26.84 -30.21 -7.21
C ALA A 701 27.98 -29.18 -7.29
N ILE A 702 28.20 -28.39 -6.22
CA ILE A 702 29.29 -27.41 -6.15
C ILE A 702 30.67 -28.10 -6.23
N LEU A 703 30.87 -29.20 -5.50
CA LEU A 703 32.11 -30.00 -5.55
C LEU A 703 32.37 -30.57 -6.95
N GLN A 704 31.33 -31.12 -7.59
CA GLN A 704 31.42 -31.65 -8.94
C GLN A 704 31.72 -30.54 -9.96
N TRP A 705 31.12 -29.36 -9.80
CA TRP A 705 31.39 -28.20 -10.64
C TRP A 705 32.84 -27.73 -10.48
N SER A 706 33.32 -27.54 -9.25
CA SER A 706 34.67 -27.03 -8.99
C SER A 706 35.76 -28.02 -9.45
N SER A 707 35.52 -29.33 -9.37
CA SER A 707 36.50 -30.33 -9.82
C SER A 707 36.66 -30.43 -11.35
N ARG A 708 35.73 -29.90 -12.16
CA ARG A 708 35.82 -29.95 -13.63
C ARG A 708 36.92 -29.08 -14.21
N ASP A 709 37.16 -27.92 -13.60
CA ASP A 709 38.05 -26.91 -14.14
C ASP A 709 39.38 -26.91 -13.39
N LYS A 710 40.49 -27.09 -14.11
CA LYS A 710 41.83 -27.07 -13.51
C LYS A 710 42.21 -25.63 -13.20
N GLY A 711 42.66 -25.38 -11.97
CA GLY A 711 43.19 -24.07 -11.59
C GLY A 711 44.45 -23.72 -12.37
N ASP A 712 44.64 -22.43 -12.64
CA ASP A 712 45.91 -21.88 -13.11
C ASP A 712 46.64 -21.28 -11.92
N THR A 713 47.82 -21.82 -11.63
CA THR A 713 48.70 -21.39 -10.53
C THR A 713 49.61 -20.22 -10.91
N THR A 714 49.32 -19.54 -12.01
CA THR A 714 50.17 -18.48 -12.56
C THR A 714 49.72 -17.10 -12.08
N ILE A 715 50.70 -16.30 -11.62
CA ILE A 715 50.57 -14.86 -11.44
C ILE A 715 51.45 -14.19 -12.50
N GLN A 716 50.87 -13.29 -13.29
CA GLN A 716 51.60 -12.53 -14.30
C GLN A 716 51.57 -11.04 -13.97
N VAL A 717 52.74 -10.43 -13.90
CA VAL A 717 52.92 -9.02 -13.57
C VAL A 717 53.74 -8.35 -14.67
N THR A 718 53.15 -7.38 -15.37
CA THR A 718 53.81 -6.66 -16.48
C THR A 718 54.47 -5.34 -16.06
N GLY A 719 54.33 -4.95 -14.81
CA GLY A 719 54.97 -3.79 -14.19
C GLY A 719 55.83 -4.28 -13.02
N ALA A 720 55.59 -3.77 -11.81
CA ALA A 720 56.31 -4.18 -10.61
C ALA A 720 55.43 -4.98 -9.62
N ILE A 721 56.03 -5.93 -8.91
CA ILE A 721 55.46 -6.56 -7.71
C ILE A 721 56.36 -6.26 -6.51
N SER A 722 55.80 -5.63 -5.48
CA SER A 722 56.55 -5.17 -4.32
C SER A 722 57.03 -6.31 -3.43
N GLU A 723 58.14 -6.07 -2.72
CA GLU A 723 58.61 -6.91 -1.63
C GLU A 723 57.51 -7.15 -0.57
N LYS A 724 57.67 -8.21 0.23
CA LYS A 724 56.76 -8.65 1.31
C LYS A 724 55.38 -9.14 0.85
N THR A 725 55.03 -8.98 -0.43
CA THR A 725 53.83 -9.61 -1.00
C THR A 725 53.89 -11.12 -0.78
N THR A 726 52.83 -11.69 -0.20
CA THR A 726 52.75 -13.10 0.10
C THR A 726 51.96 -13.82 -0.98
N ILE A 727 52.57 -14.86 -1.55
CA ILE A 727 51.97 -15.67 -2.61
C ILE A 727 51.69 -17.07 -2.06
N PHE A 728 50.47 -17.55 -2.30
CA PHE A 728 50.01 -18.88 -1.95
C PHE A 728 49.68 -19.66 -3.22
N GLY A 729 50.40 -20.76 -3.45
CA GLY A 729 50.06 -21.79 -4.42
C GLY A 729 49.14 -22.85 -3.82
N VAL A 730 49.01 -23.99 -4.49
CA VAL A 730 48.20 -25.12 -4.03
C VAL A 730 48.92 -25.87 -2.90
N HIS A 731 50.24 -26.00 -2.99
CA HIS A 731 51.05 -26.82 -2.08
C HIS A 731 52.12 -26.03 -1.31
N SER A 732 52.43 -24.82 -1.74
CA SER A 732 53.52 -24.01 -1.19
C SER A 732 53.11 -22.53 -1.06
N SER A 733 53.85 -21.79 -0.23
CA SER A 733 53.70 -20.34 -0.09
C SER A 733 55.06 -19.66 -0.04
N LYS A 734 55.15 -18.43 -0.55
CA LYS A 734 56.39 -17.66 -0.59
C LYS A 734 56.11 -16.18 -0.33
N ILE A 735 56.89 -15.59 0.57
CA ILE A 735 56.95 -14.15 0.76
C ILE A 735 58.05 -13.62 -0.15
N LEU A 736 57.76 -12.61 -0.96
CA LEU A 736 58.75 -12.04 -1.85
C LEU A 736 59.81 -11.27 -1.06
N PRO A 737 61.11 -11.59 -1.21
CA PRO A 737 62.18 -10.91 -0.49
C PRO A 737 62.44 -9.51 -1.06
N ASP A 738 62.32 -9.35 -2.37
CA ASP A 738 62.64 -8.12 -3.11
C ASP A 738 61.48 -7.72 -4.02
N THR A 739 61.57 -6.51 -4.58
CA THR A 739 60.67 -6.02 -5.63
C THR A 739 61.12 -6.54 -6.99
N TYR A 740 60.22 -7.21 -7.70
CA TYR A 740 60.50 -7.75 -9.04
C TYR A 740 59.71 -7.00 -10.12
N LYS A 741 60.25 -6.94 -11.34
CA LYS A 741 59.59 -6.32 -12.49
C LYS A 741 59.44 -7.29 -13.64
N ASN A 742 58.34 -7.18 -14.38
CA ASN A 742 58.07 -8.02 -15.55
C ASN A 742 58.23 -9.50 -15.22
N VAL A 743 57.43 -10.02 -14.28
CA VAL A 743 57.60 -11.39 -13.80
C VAL A 743 56.38 -12.26 -14.07
N ARG A 744 56.66 -13.55 -14.29
CA ARG A 744 55.68 -14.62 -14.19
C ARG A 744 56.04 -15.47 -12.99
N ILE A 745 55.10 -15.65 -12.07
CA ILE A 745 55.29 -16.43 -10.86
C ILE A 745 54.41 -17.68 -10.97
N LYS A 746 54.99 -18.85 -10.72
CA LYS A 746 54.28 -20.12 -10.82
C LYS A 746 54.81 -21.13 -9.81
N GLU A 747 53.90 -21.92 -9.27
CA GLU A 747 54.26 -23.09 -8.47
C GLU A 747 54.79 -24.22 -9.37
N ALA A 748 55.99 -24.70 -9.09
CA ALA A 748 56.68 -25.74 -9.84
C ALA A 748 57.12 -26.89 -8.92
N ARG A 749 57.07 -28.10 -9.44
CA ARG A 749 57.55 -29.30 -8.75
C ARG A 749 59.05 -29.44 -8.98
N ILE A 750 59.83 -29.51 -7.92
CA ILE A 750 61.28 -29.73 -7.97
C ILE A 750 61.53 -31.22 -7.75
N HIS A 751 62.30 -31.81 -8.67
CA HIS A 751 62.80 -33.18 -8.53
C HIS A 751 64.26 -33.09 -8.07
N ASP A 752 64.49 -33.50 -6.83
CA ASP A 752 65.83 -33.63 -6.28
C ASP A 752 66.30 -35.08 -6.52
N PRO A 753 67.51 -35.34 -7.03
CA PRO A 753 67.96 -36.69 -7.37
C PRO A 753 67.94 -37.69 -6.19
N ASP A 754 68.04 -37.18 -4.95
CA ASP A 754 68.16 -37.99 -3.73
C ASP A 754 66.96 -37.82 -2.75
N SER A 755 65.89 -37.10 -3.10
CA SER A 755 64.76 -36.88 -2.18
C SER A 755 63.35 -36.78 -2.83
N THR A 756 62.31 -36.92 -1.99
CA THR A 756 60.91 -36.77 -2.36
C THR A 756 60.64 -35.41 -3.00
N SER A 757 59.95 -35.38 -4.14
CA SER A 757 59.68 -34.14 -4.86
C SER A 757 58.96 -33.09 -4.00
N THR A 758 59.50 -31.88 -3.93
CA THR A 758 58.92 -30.75 -3.20
C THR A 758 58.30 -29.74 -4.17
N TRP A 759 57.30 -28.99 -3.71
CA TRP A 759 56.67 -27.92 -4.48
C TRP A 759 57.22 -26.57 -4.02
N GLU A 760 57.62 -25.71 -4.96
CA GLU A 760 58.12 -24.37 -4.66
C GLU A 760 57.55 -23.32 -5.62
N ILE A 761 57.32 -22.11 -5.11
CA ILE A 761 56.97 -20.96 -5.93
C ILE A 761 58.25 -20.38 -6.58
N ARG A 762 58.31 -20.43 -7.91
CA ARG A 762 59.40 -19.86 -8.72
C ARG A 762 58.97 -18.57 -9.40
N ILE A 763 59.91 -17.63 -9.46
CA ILE A 763 59.76 -16.34 -10.11
C ILE A 763 60.57 -16.41 -11.41
N TYR A 764 59.90 -16.16 -12.53
CA TYR A 764 60.50 -16.13 -13.86
C TYR A 764 60.48 -14.67 -14.33
N GLU A 765 61.63 -14.02 -14.35
CA GLU A 765 61.77 -12.70 -14.95
C GLU A 765 61.63 -12.83 -16.47
N SER A 766 60.74 -12.02 -17.06
CA SER A 766 60.46 -12.07 -18.49
C SER A 766 61.60 -11.43 -19.28
N GLY A 767 62.64 -12.24 -19.47
CA GLY A 767 63.77 -12.05 -20.38
C GLY A 767 64.20 -13.36 -21.07
N TRP A 768 63.57 -14.50 -20.76
CA TRP A 768 63.80 -15.77 -21.45
C TRP A 768 62.49 -16.21 -22.13
N ARG A 769 62.57 -16.36 -23.46
CA ARG A 769 61.50 -16.86 -24.33
C ARG A 769 61.05 -18.26 -23.95
#